data_AF-A0A815S099-F1
#
_entry.id   AF-A0A815S099-F1
#
_cell.length_a   1.000
_cell.length_b   1.000
_cell.length_c   1.000
_cell.angle_alpha   90.00
_cell.angle_beta   90.00
_cell.angle_gamma   90.00
#
_symmetry.space_group_name_H-M   'P 1'
#
loop_
_entity.id
_entity.type
_entity.pdbx_description
1 polymer ?
#
loop_
_entity_poly.entity_id
_entity_poly.type
_entity_poly.pdbx_seq_one_letter_code
_entity_poly.pdbx_strand_id
1 'polypeptide(L)'
;MSSFLTNDDYLIISRLLSFFSSSYGSNGRLKLIQTLDNSMSICTSISSRIQYQLKCRHLISRLLSVAIQKQITTYHDGGLYFSMIFCTFLKQFRDLSIDSNKKLLLFEQCLNLIDQMIIPFETITFNSIHQLLAIVRAVICKSLVYNNSDLIREQLCLLSVKTFLENITLVNLSEQQLILTIEGLSVEETNLFDGLLYEISSISSSLCSKTTRSCLYFTISLAGDYTINDVDHIETEEQMFEWIHNIANRIAKQIIAYTQLHNGGLILCQKVIHPTIKVQLKQYGIDTIDRLSRQNTSHFCYLTGCQPIETLALDTLDERYFGTLTEIKQIEIGKKNFLQFFNQTRPFHTLLLCSNTEQALLELKECMNASHHILTNTVRTKQALYGGGCSESMQILFLKSQINNLAVRALFNTLRHVICAQNDYDYVIDRIHGHLWYLSDENQINETCACELYSTTDYFQQQWQNYVFSLDNNENQVEKLKDNNEFFIRQNYPKYLDNFHMRINAFKTAIETEVIERSIHQYDEIPSPRSSHTLTAIENYLYVFGGEHEPRIPIDNDVWQFNIADNHWKRLLVTRGDRPEPRCGHTAAAVEHKLYIFGGRTLVDMKDSTSDELYAYDVDLKEWEQYRKISDKEVWPEKRSYHSMVSSADQLYVFGGCCENIRLNNLWQYDTGNKQWRQLASPNSQELVERGGCALVYLNSALWVFGGFCGTELNDIASFDLVTQSWTYLKDAQISPRSVFAYGCLNGVMIGHGGEQDPSELGHAGAGEFADDVILIQPTKENGERVQTKHVEFEKPVGGKRGWHAGATIKNTFYVFGGNTSENERVNSLFAIEFH
;
A
#
# COMPACT_ATOMS: atom_id res chain seq x y z
N MET A 1 -22.77 -1.70 12.59
CA MET A 1 -22.00 -2.61 11.73
C MET A 1 -21.89 -2.00 10.33
N SER A 2 -20.95 -1.09 10.12
CA SER A 2 -20.70 -0.51 8.79
C SER A 2 -19.93 -1.52 7.94
N SER A 3 -20.33 -1.70 6.68
CA SER A 3 -19.56 -2.48 5.71
C SER A 3 -18.19 -1.83 5.49
N PHE A 4 -17.11 -2.60 5.64
CA PHE A 4 -15.70 -2.16 5.47
C PHE A 4 -15.38 -1.46 4.16
N LEU A 5 -16.17 -1.75 3.14
CA LEU A 5 -16.16 -1.04 1.87
C LEU A 5 -17.51 -0.34 1.78
N THR A 6 -17.49 0.96 1.52
CA THR A 6 -18.69 1.74 1.23
C THR A 6 -19.38 1.20 -0.02
N ASN A 7 -20.63 1.60 -0.24
CA ASN A 7 -21.32 1.25 -1.49
C ASN A 7 -20.59 1.84 -2.72
N ASP A 8 -19.95 2.99 -2.56
CA ASP A 8 -19.14 3.62 -3.60
C ASP A 8 -17.87 2.82 -3.91
N ASP A 9 -17.18 2.33 -2.87
CA ASP A 9 -16.02 1.45 -3.00
C ASP A 9 -16.36 0.20 -3.81
N TYR A 10 -17.48 -0.44 -3.47
CA TYR A 10 -17.92 -1.63 -4.18
C TYR A 10 -18.25 -1.37 -5.65
N LEU A 11 -18.90 -0.24 -5.94
CA LEU A 11 -19.23 0.15 -7.31
C LEU A 11 -17.95 0.37 -8.12
N ILE A 12 -16.95 1.02 -7.53
CA ILE A 12 -15.64 1.24 -8.14
C ILE A 12 -14.93 -0.09 -8.40
N ILE A 13 -14.83 -0.96 -7.39
CA ILE A 13 -14.20 -2.28 -7.54
C ILE A 13 -14.91 -3.10 -8.64
N SER A 14 -16.25 -3.08 -8.68
CA SER A 14 -17.02 -3.82 -9.68
C SER A 14 -16.79 -3.29 -11.10
N ARG A 15 -16.67 -1.97 -11.28
CA ARG A 15 -16.33 -1.36 -12.58
C ARG A 15 -14.92 -1.72 -13.01
N LEU A 16 -13.95 -1.64 -12.11
CA LEU A 16 -12.56 -2.03 -12.38
C LEU A 16 -12.45 -3.51 -12.74
N LEU A 17 -13.12 -4.39 -11.99
CA LEU A 17 -13.16 -5.82 -12.28
C LEU A 17 -13.71 -6.11 -13.69
N SER A 18 -14.84 -5.50 -14.05
CA SER A 18 -15.42 -5.64 -15.39
C SER A 18 -14.49 -5.11 -16.49
N PHE A 19 -13.85 -3.97 -16.24
CA PHE A 19 -12.91 -3.35 -17.15
C PHE A 19 -11.69 -4.25 -17.45
N PHE A 20 -11.04 -4.79 -16.42
CA PHE A 20 -9.88 -5.67 -16.60
C PHE A 20 -10.25 -7.05 -17.14
N SER A 21 -11.37 -7.63 -16.67
CA SER A 21 -11.80 -8.98 -17.09
C SER A 21 -12.12 -9.04 -18.58
N SER A 22 -12.70 -7.96 -19.12
CA SER A 22 -13.01 -7.88 -20.56
C SER A 22 -11.78 -7.67 -21.46
N SER A 23 -10.58 -7.56 -20.91
CA SER A 23 -9.30 -7.55 -21.65
C SER A 23 -8.47 -8.82 -21.44
N TYR A 24 -8.93 -9.76 -20.62
CA TYR A 24 -8.15 -10.93 -20.25
C TYR A 24 -8.50 -12.15 -21.12
N GLY A 25 -7.49 -12.97 -21.45
CA GLY A 25 -7.66 -14.21 -22.22
C GLY A 25 -7.77 -13.99 -23.74
N SER A 26 -7.90 -15.09 -24.48
CA SER A 26 -7.97 -15.08 -25.96
C SER A 26 -9.23 -14.43 -26.52
N ASN A 27 -10.30 -14.36 -25.70
CA ASN A 27 -11.57 -13.70 -26.03
C ASN A 27 -11.64 -12.26 -25.51
N GLY A 28 -10.53 -11.73 -24.97
CA GLY A 28 -10.45 -10.37 -24.49
C GLY A 28 -10.69 -9.34 -25.60
N ARG A 29 -10.88 -8.09 -25.21
CA ARG A 29 -11.05 -6.94 -26.11
C ARG A 29 -9.98 -5.89 -25.86
N LEU A 30 -9.50 -5.27 -26.95
CA LEU A 30 -8.66 -4.08 -26.89
C LEU A 30 -9.43 -2.93 -26.23
N LYS A 31 -8.71 -2.11 -25.45
CA LYS A 31 -9.24 -0.90 -24.81
C LYS A 31 -8.72 0.31 -25.52
N LEU A 32 -9.66 1.13 -26.00
CA LEU A 32 -9.38 2.49 -26.43
C LEU A 32 -9.48 3.41 -25.21
N ILE A 33 -8.35 3.99 -24.80
CA ILE A 33 -8.27 4.93 -23.68
C ILE A 33 -7.83 6.28 -24.24
N GLN A 34 -8.63 7.31 -23.99
CA GLN A 34 -8.39 8.68 -24.46
C GLN A 34 -8.23 9.62 -23.27
N THR A 35 -7.30 10.57 -23.38
CA THR A 35 -7.18 11.65 -22.41
C THR A 35 -8.35 12.63 -22.56
N LEU A 36 -8.71 13.32 -21.48
CA LEU A 36 -9.86 14.25 -21.45
C LEU A 36 -9.72 15.41 -22.44
N ASP A 37 -8.49 15.81 -22.75
CA ASP A 37 -8.13 16.84 -23.71
C ASP A 37 -7.99 16.30 -25.15
N ASN A 38 -8.27 15.01 -25.38
CA ASN A 38 -8.08 14.29 -26.65
C ASN A 38 -6.66 14.40 -27.24
N SER A 39 -5.67 14.81 -26.44
CA SER A 39 -4.28 14.94 -26.90
C SER A 39 -3.61 13.59 -27.15
N MET A 40 -4.06 12.53 -26.46
CA MET A 40 -3.55 11.17 -26.64
C MET A 40 -4.67 10.13 -26.63
N SER A 41 -4.56 9.18 -27.56
CA SER A 41 -5.39 7.97 -27.62
C SER A 41 -4.49 6.74 -27.66
N ILE A 42 -4.70 5.79 -26.75
CA ILE A 42 -4.04 4.49 -26.79
C ILE A 42 -5.06 3.40 -27.07
N CYS A 43 -4.67 2.40 -27.85
CA CYS A 43 -5.45 1.19 -28.08
C CYS A 43 -4.61 0.00 -27.64
N THR A 44 -4.98 -0.67 -26.55
CA THR A 44 -4.15 -1.75 -26.01
C THR A 44 -4.93 -2.77 -25.18
N SER A 45 -4.37 -3.98 -25.09
CA SER A 45 -4.82 -5.03 -24.15
C SER A 45 -3.85 -5.25 -22.98
N ILE A 46 -2.70 -4.57 -23.00
CA ILE A 46 -1.59 -4.86 -22.07
C ILE A 46 -1.75 -4.07 -20.77
N SER A 47 -1.68 -4.75 -19.64
CA SER A 47 -1.84 -4.13 -18.32
C SER A 47 -0.83 -3.02 -18.02
N SER A 48 0.42 -3.11 -18.48
CA SER A 48 1.45 -2.06 -18.25
C SER A 48 1.02 -0.75 -18.89
N ARG A 49 0.54 -0.81 -20.14
CA ARG A 49 0.08 0.35 -20.90
C ARG A 49 -1.24 0.92 -20.37
N ILE A 50 -2.17 0.05 -19.99
CA ILE A 50 -3.44 0.45 -19.36
C ILE A 50 -3.16 1.20 -18.05
N GLN A 51 -2.29 0.66 -17.20
CA GLN A 51 -2.01 1.20 -15.87
C GLN A 51 -1.46 2.64 -15.92
N TYR A 52 -0.56 2.97 -16.85
CA TYR A 52 -0.03 4.33 -17.01
C TYR A 52 -1.10 5.38 -17.37
N GLN A 53 -2.23 4.97 -17.95
CA GLN A 53 -3.32 5.87 -18.30
C GLN A 53 -4.40 5.96 -17.22
N LEU A 54 -4.45 5.01 -16.28
CA LEU A 54 -5.42 5.02 -15.20
C LEU A 54 -5.04 6.04 -14.12
N LYS A 55 -5.50 7.28 -14.29
CA LYS A 55 -5.40 8.32 -13.25
C LYS A 55 -6.52 8.17 -12.24
N CYS A 56 -6.19 7.61 -11.09
CA CYS A 56 -7.15 7.28 -10.04
C CYS A 56 -7.15 8.32 -8.91
N ARG A 57 -8.31 8.89 -8.59
CA ARG A 57 -8.48 9.76 -7.40
C ARG A 57 -8.84 8.97 -6.15
N HIS A 58 -9.59 7.88 -6.33
CA HIS A 58 -10.08 7.03 -5.25
C HIS A 58 -8.94 6.19 -4.65
N LEU A 59 -8.95 5.99 -3.33
CA LEU A 59 -7.88 5.29 -2.60
C LEU A 59 -7.67 3.86 -3.10
N ILE A 60 -8.72 3.03 -3.14
CA ILE A 60 -8.67 1.65 -3.64
C ILE A 60 -8.09 1.58 -5.05
N SER A 61 -8.45 2.54 -5.90
CA SER A 61 -7.98 2.58 -7.28
C SER A 61 -6.50 2.99 -7.36
N ARG A 62 -6.03 3.90 -6.48
CA ARG A 62 -4.59 4.22 -6.34
C ARG A 62 -3.79 3.02 -5.84
N LEU A 63 -4.30 2.34 -4.81
CA LEU A 63 -3.66 1.17 -4.22
C LEU A 63 -3.56 0.02 -5.23
N LEU A 64 -4.65 -0.25 -5.97
CA LEU A 64 -4.62 -1.19 -7.09
C LEU A 64 -3.58 -0.80 -8.15
N SER A 65 -3.51 0.49 -8.53
CA SER A 65 -2.53 0.95 -9.52
C SER A 65 -1.08 0.74 -9.07
N VAL A 66 -0.77 1.03 -7.81
CA VAL A 66 0.56 0.81 -7.22
C VAL A 66 0.89 -0.69 -7.16
N ALA A 67 -0.06 -1.53 -6.76
CA ALA A 67 0.15 -2.97 -6.67
C ALA A 67 0.32 -3.63 -8.05
N ILE A 68 -0.45 -3.19 -9.06
CA ILE A 68 -0.24 -3.56 -10.47
C ILE A 68 1.17 -3.15 -10.92
N GLN A 69 1.60 -1.93 -10.60
CA GLN A 69 2.93 -1.45 -10.96
C GLN A 69 4.01 -2.38 -10.39
N LYS A 70 3.91 -2.72 -9.09
CA LYS A 70 4.84 -3.65 -8.43
C LYS A 70 4.87 -5.02 -9.11
N GLN A 71 3.71 -5.56 -9.48
CA GLN A 71 3.61 -6.84 -10.20
C GLN A 71 4.32 -6.77 -11.56
N ILE A 72 4.08 -5.70 -12.32
CA ILE A 72 4.65 -5.52 -13.66
C ILE A 72 6.14 -5.24 -13.61
N THR A 73 6.64 -4.43 -12.66
CA THR A 73 8.08 -4.17 -12.53
C THR A 73 8.85 -5.41 -12.08
N THR A 74 8.21 -6.32 -11.35
CA THR A 74 8.86 -7.54 -10.84
C THR A 74 8.85 -8.66 -11.87
N TYR A 75 7.71 -8.91 -12.52
CA TYR A 75 7.51 -10.07 -13.40
C TYR A 75 7.34 -9.73 -14.87
N HIS A 76 7.23 -8.45 -15.24
CA HIS A 76 6.91 -7.98 -16.60
C HIS A 76 5.62 -8.62 -17.21
N ASP A 77 4.77 -9.23 -16.38
CA ASP A 77 3.55 -9.92 -16.77
C ASP A 77 2.58 -10.01 -15.57
N GLY A 78 1.35 -10.41 -15.82
CA GLY A 78 0.39 -10.76 -14.77
C GLY A 78 -0.43 -9.60 -14.21
N GLY A 79 -0.32 -8.38 -14.76
CA GLY A 79 -1.06 -7.23 -14.24
C GLY A 79 -2.58 -7.39 -14.33
N LEU A 80 -3.12 -7.89 -15.46
CA LEU A 80 -4.55 -8.19 -15.59
C LEU A 80 -4.99 -9.31 -14.64
N TYR A 81 -4.19 -10.37 -14.52
CA TYR A 81 -4.46 -11.49 -13.64
C TYR A 81 -4.55 -11.05 -12.16
N PHE A 82 -3.54 -10.30 -11.71
CA PHE A 82 -3.50 -9.68 -10.39
C PHE A 82 -4.73 -8.79 -10.15
N SER A 83 -5.07 -7.92 -11.11
CA SER A 83 -6.19 -7.00 -10.99
C SER A 83 -7.52 -7.71 -10.78
N MET A 84 -7.75 -8.83 -11.47
CA MET A 84 -8.95 -9.64 -11.29
C MET A 84 -8.97 -10.34 -9.94
N ILE A 85 -7.85 -10.94 -9.52
CA ILE A 85 -7.74 -11.57 -8.20
C ILE A 85 -8.06 -10.55 -7.12
N PHE A 86 -7.33 -9.43 -7.11
CA PHE A 86 -7.48 -8.37 -6.12
C PHE A 86 -8.92 -7.85 -6.03
N CYS A 87 -9.50 -7.43 -7.16
CA CYS A 87 -10.86 -6.90 -7.17
C CYS A 87 -11.91 -7.95 -6.80
N THR A 88 -11.75 -9.20 -7.24
CA THR A 88 -12.69 -10.29 -6.91
C THR A 88 -12.63 -10.63 -5.43
N PHE A 89 -11.43 -10.66 -4.87
CA PHE A 89 -11.19 -10.92 -3.46
C PHE A 89 -11.85 -9.82 -2.61
N LEU A 90 -11.58 -8.54 -2.88
CA LEU A 90 -12.23 -7.42 -2.18
C LEU A 90 -13.76 -7.49 -2.20
N LYS A 91 -14.36 -7.84 -3.35
CA LYS A 91 -15.82 -8.00 -3.45
C LYS A 91 -16.35 -9.10 -2.54
N GLN A 92 -15.69 -10.25 -2.51
CA GLN A 92 -16.11 -11.36 -1.68
C GLN A 92 -15.98 -11.04 -0.20
N PHE A 93 -14.89 -10.40 0.21
CA PHE A 93 -14.69 -10.01 1.61
C PHE A 93 -15.67 -8.94 2.08
N ARG A 94 -16.17 -8.08 1.18
CA ARG A 94 -17.31 -7.22 1.49
C ARG A 94 -18.57 -8.03 1.78
N ASP A 95 -18.88 -8.97 0.90
CA ASP A 95 -20.12 -9.76 0.92
C ASP A 95 -20.17 -10.74 2.10
N LEU A 96 -19.02 -11.02 2.73
CA LEU A 96 -18.95 -11.75 3.99
C LEU A 96 -19.44 -10.88 5.16
N SER A 97 -20.62 -11.22 5.71
CA SER A 97 -21.21 -10.66 6.93
C SER A 97 -20.45 -11.10 8.21
N ILE A 98 -19.15 -10.82 8.26
CA ILE A 98 -18.25 -11.24 9.33
C ILE A 98 -17.52 -10.01 9.89
N ASP A 99 -17.23 -10.02 11.18
CA ASP A 99 -16.46 -8.99 11.87
C ASP A 99 -15.04 -8.78 11.28
N SER A 100 -14.50 -7.56 11.43
CA SER A 100 -13.20 -7.11 10.92
C SER A 100 -12.05 -8.02 11.31
N ASN A 101 -12.04 -8.45 12.58
CA ASN A 101 -10.94 -9.22 13.16
C ASN A 101 -10.94 -10.65 12.62
N LYS A 102 -12.14 -11.22 12.43
CA LYS A 102 -12.31 -12.52 11.78
C LYS A 102 -11.94 -12.49 10.30
N LYS A 103 -12.10 -11.34 9.61
CA LYS A 103 -11.60 -11.15 8.23
C LYS A 103 -10.07 -11.17 8.15
N LEU A 104 -9.36 -10.62 9.13
CA LEU A 104 -7.89 -10.71 9.21
C LEU A 104 -7.40 -12.15 9.38
N LEU A 105 -7.99 -12.89 10.32
CA LEU A 105 -7.70 -14.31 10.47
C LEU A 105 -8.02 -15.09 9.18
N LEU A 106 -9.07 -14.68 8.47
CA LEU A 106 -9.42 -15.27 7.19
C LEU A 106 -8.37 -15.00 6.10
N PHE A 107 -7.75 -13.81 6.08
CA PHE A 107 -6.64 -13.51 5.17
C PHE A 107 -5.40 -14.35 5.45
N GLU A 108 -5.01 -14.49 6.72
CA GLU A 108 -3.89 -15.36 7.12
C GLU A 108 -4.17 -16.82 6.76
N GLN A 109 -5.41 -17.28 6.93
CA GLN A 109 -5.84 -18.60 6.50
C GLN A 109 -5.76 -18.76 4.97
N CYS A 110 -6.17 -17.75 4.19
CA CYS A 110 -6.02 -17.77 2.74
C CYS A 110 -4.54 -17.86 2.32
N LEU A 111 -3.63 -17.10 2.95
CA LEU A 111 -2.19 -17.16 2.67
C LEU A 111 -1.61 -18.55 2.96
N ASN A 112 -1.93 -19.11 4.13
CA ASN A 112 -1.50 -20.46 4.51
C ASN A 112 -2.03 -21.52 3.55
N LEU A 113 -3.28 -21.39 3.08
CA LEU A 113 -3.87 -22.31 2.11
C LEU A 113 -3.15 -22.23 0.75
N ILE A 114 -2.81 -21.02 0.28
CA ILE A 114 -2.04 -20.85 -0.97
C ILE A 114 -0.68 -21.54 -0.88
N ASP A 115 -0.02 -21.46 0.27
CA ASP A 115 1.27 -22.15 0.50
C ASP A 115 1.13 -23.68 0.59
N GLN A 116 -0.03 -24.19 1.02
CA GLN A 116 -0.32 -25.62 1.12
C GLN A 116 -0.84 -26.23 -0.19
N MET A 117 -1.32 -25.42 -1.14
CA MET A 117 -1.84 -25.91 -2.41
C MET A 117 -0.71 -26.54 -3.23
N ILE A 118 -0.80 -27.85 -3.44
CA ILE A 118 0.08 -28.57 -4.36
C ILE A 118 -0.35 -28.20 -5.77
N ILE A 119 0.49 -27.43 -6.46
CA ILE A 119 0.23 -27.02 -7.84
C ILE A 119 1.12 -27.85 -8.75
N PRO A 120 0.56 -28.67 -9.64
CA PRO A 120 1.35 -29.39 -10.63
C PRO A 120 2.14 -28.39 -11.47
N PHE A 121 3.46 -28.58 -11.49
CA PHE A 121 4.38 -27.77 -12.29
C PHE A 121 5.16 -28.68 -13.23
N GLU A 122 5.50 -28.13 -14.39
CA GLU A 122 6.37 -28.76 -15.36
C GLU A 122 7.81 -28.32 -15.10
N THR A 123 8.74 -29.28 -15.07
CA THR A 123 10.17 -28.96 -14.98
C THR A 123 10.70 -28.59 -16.36
N ILE A 124 11.24 -27.38 -16.48
CA ILE A 124 11.70 -26.83 -17.75
C ILE A 124 13.16 -27.19 -17.99
N THR A 125 13.40 -27.76 -19.16
CA THR A 125 14.74 -28.07 -19.66
C THR A 125 15.04 -27.21 -20.89
N PHE A 126 16.20 -26.55 -20.90
CA PHE A 126 16.64 -25.69 -22.02
C PHE A 126 16.96 -26.48 -23.29
N ASN A 127 16.95 -27.81 -23.22
CA ASN A 127 17.13 -28.69 -24.38
C ASN A 127 15.84 -28.81 -25.20
N SER A 128 14.68 -28.42 -24.66
CA SER A 128 13.39 -28.52 -25.35
C SER A 128 12.92 -27.15 -25.83
N ILE A 129 13.09 -26.89 -27.13
CA ILE A 129 12.52 -25.69 -27.78
C ILE A 129 11.00 -25.64 -27.61
N HIS A 130 10.32 -26.81 -27.55
CA HIS A 130 8.88 -26.89 -27.36
C HIS A 130 8.42 -26.30 -26.01
N GLN A 131 9.16 -26.56 -24.92
CA GLN A 131 8.85 -25.99 -23.61
C GLN A 131 9.07 -24.45 -23.60
N LEU A 132 10.15 -23.96 -24.23
CA LEU A 132 10.42 -22.53 -24.35
C LEU A 132 9.33 -21.83 -25.18
N LEU A 133 8.89 -22.45 -26.28
CA LEU A 133 7.78 -21.94 -27.09
C LEU A 133 6.46 -21.92 -26.31
N ALA A 134 6.17 -22.96 -25.52
CA ALA A 134 4.95 -22.99 -24.69
C ALA A 134 4.90 -21.84 -23.68
N ILE A 135 6.05 -21.45 -23.13
CA ILE A 135 6.19 -20.31 -22.22
C ILE A 135 5.95 -18.98 -22.96
N VAL A 136 6.64 -18.78 -24.08
CA VAL A 136 6.51 -17.55 -24.87
C VAL A 136 5.10 -17.39 -25.44
N ARG A 137 4.47 -18.49 -25.88
CA ARG A 137 3.08 -18.47 -26.35
C ARG A 137 2.14 -17.91 -25.29
N ALA A 138 2.30 -18.28 -24.02
CA ALA A 138 1.46 -17.77 -22.95
C ALA A 138 1.54 -16.23 -22.79
N VAL A 139 2.62 -15.60 -23.28
CA VAL A 139 2.82 -14.14 -23.25
C VAL A 139 2.33 -13.48 -24.53
N ILE A 140 2.83 -13.93 -25.69
CA ILE A 140 2.56 -13.29 -26.98
C ILE A 140 1.07 -13.44 -27.35
N CYS A 141 0.45 -14.56 -27.00
CA CYS A 141 -0.96 -14.80 -27.31
C CYS A 141 -1.92 -13.95 -26.45
N LYS A 142 -1.42 -13.22 -25.44
CA LYS A 142 -2.20 -12.21 -24.71
C LYS A 142 -2.37 -10.91 -25.51
N SER A 143 -1.51 -10.65 -26.49
CA SER A 143 -1.66 -9.51 -27.39
C SER A 143 -2.85 -9.73 -28.32
N LEU A 144 -3.92 -8.97 -28.10
CA LEU A 144 -5.14 -9.09 -28.91
C LEU A 144 -5.01 -8.47 -30.30
N VAL A 145 -3.97 -7.66 -30.54
CA VAL A 145 -3.69 -7.05 -31.85
C VAL A 145 -3.45 -8.11 -32.92
N TYR A 146 -2.86 -9.26 -32.55
CA TYR A 146 -2.48 -10.32 -33.49
C TYR A 146 -3.32 -11.59 -33.35
N ASN A 147 -4.50 -11.51 -32.73
CA ASN A 147 -5.35 -12.67 -32.46
C ASN A 147 -5.84 -13.36 -33.75
N ASN A 148 -5.97 -12.61 -34.85
CA ASN A 148 -6.56 -13.08 -36.10
C ASN A 148 -5.62 -13.92 -36.99
N SER A 149 -4.33 -14.05 -36.65
CA SER A 149 -3.36 -14.82 -37.44
C SER A 149 -2.45 -15.67 -36.56
N ASP A 150 -2.79 -16.96 -36.46
CA ASP A 150 -1.98 -17.93 -35.72
C ASP A 150 -0.57 -18.07 -36.32
N LEU A 151 -0.42 -17.93 -37.65
CA LEU A 151 0.87 -17.99 -38.33
C LEU A 151 1.82 -16.90 -37.84
N ILE A 152 1.34 -15.65 -37.78
CA ILE A 152 2.14 -14.51 -37.32
C ILE A 152 2.51 -14.71 -35.85
N ARG A 153 1.57 -15.14 -35.00
CA ARG A 153 1.85 -15.42 -33.59
C ARG A 153 2.94 -16.47 -33.40
N GLU A 154 2.90 -17.56 -34.16
CA GLU A 154 3.93 -18.61 -34.09
C GLU A 154 5.29 -18.10 -34.58
N GLN A 155 5.33 -17.31 -35.65
CA GLN A 155 6.57 -16.66 -36.12
C GLN A 155 7.18 -15.75 -35.04
N LEU A 156 6.35 -14.93 -34.39
CA LEU A 156 6.79 -14.06 -33.30
C LEU A 156 7.28 -14.86 -32.08
N CYS A 157 6.64 -15.99 -31.76
CA CYS A 157 7.09 -16.89 -30.70
C CYS A 157 8.46 -17.50 -31.00
N LEU A 158 8.64 -18.00 -32.22
CA LEU A 158 9.91 -18.55 -32.69
C LEU A 158 11.02 -17.50 -32.64
N LEU A 159 10.74 -16.29 -33.10
CA LEU A 159 11.73 -15.21 -33.12
C LEU A 159 12.11 -14.76 -31.71
N SER A 160 11.16 -14.71 -30.78
CA SER A 160 11.40 -14.41 -29.37
C SER A 160 12.32 -15.45 -28.72
N VAL A 161 12.03 -16.74 -28.90
CA VAL A 161 12.90 -17.82 -28.40
C VAL A 161 14.28 -17.78 -29.06
N LYS A 162 14.34 -17.60 -30.39
CA LYS A 162 15.61 -17.47 -31.12
C LYS A 162 16.44 -16.32 -30.55
N THR A 163 15.85 -15.14 -30.41
CA THR A 163 16.56 -13.96 -29.91
C THR A 163 17.09 -14.17 -28.49
N PHE A 164 16.30 -14.84 -27.65
CA PHE A 164 16.73 -15.19 -26.30
C PHE A 164 17.94 -16.12 -26.30
N LEU A 165 17.90 -17.22 -27.07
CA LEU A 165 18.98 -18.20 -27.13
C LEU A 165 20.28 -17.62 -27.71
N GLU A 166 20.18 -16.77 -28.74
CA GLU A 166 21.33 -16.15 -29.39
C GLU A 166 22.02 -15.09 -28.52
N ASN A 167 21.32 -14.55 -27.52
CA ASN A 167 21.83 -13.51 -26.62
C ASN A 167 22.06 -13.98 -25.17
N ILE A 168 21.75 -15.24 -24.82
CA ILE A 168 21.80 -15.75 -23.43
C ILE A 168 23.22 -15.76 -22.83
N THR A 169 24.26 -15.73 -23.66
CA THR A 169 25.68 -15.75 -23.26
C THR A 169 26.15 -14.44 -22.62
N LEU A 170 25.29 -13.41 -22.58
CA LEU A 170 25.52 -12.16 -21.85
C LEU A 170 25.67 -12.45 -20.35
N VAL A 171 26.88 -12.26 -19.80
CA VAL A 171 27.28 -12.60 -18.42
C VAL A 171 26.44 -11.89 -17.34
N ASN A 172 25.60 -10.92 -17.71
CA ASN A 172 24.56 -10.37 -16.86
C ASN A 172 23.18 -10.58 -17.48
N LEU A 173 22.45 -11.59 -16.98
CA LEU A 173 21.01 -11.86 -17.21
C LEU A 173 20.08 -10.68 -16.81
N SER A 174 20.62 -9.49 -16.54
CA SER A 174 19.89 -8.29 -16.12
C SER A 174 19.85 -7.21 -17.20
N GLU A 175 20.66 -7.31 -18.25
CA GLU A 175 20.67 -6.32 -19.33
C GLU A 175 19.62 -6.66 -20.39
N GLN A 176 18.70 -5.73 -20.61
CA GLN A 176 17.56 -5.87 -21.50
C GLN A 176 18.01 -6.15 -22.94
N GLN A 177 17.30 -7.06 -23.62
CA GLN A 177 17.38 -7.24 -25.07
C GLN A 177 17.27 -5.90 -25.82
N LEU A 178 18.13 -5.66 -26.81
CA LEU A 178 17.99 -4.49 -27.67
C LEU A 178 16.87 -4.72 -28.70
N ILE A 179 15.77 -3.99 -28.52
CA ILE A 179 14.61 -4.03 -29.41
C ILE A 179 14.45 -2.68 -30.11
N LEU A 180 14.60 -2.69 -31.43
CA LEU A 180 14.33 -1.56 -32.31
C LEU A 180 12.95 -1.70 -32.97
N THR A 181 12.37 -0.59 -33.39
CA THR A 181 11.00 -0.53 -33.88
C THR A 181 10.90 0.32 -35.15
N ILE A 182 10.28 -0.20 -36.20
CA ILE A 182 9.99 0.52 -37.45
C ILE A 182 8.49 0.50 -37.73
N GLU A 183 7.92 1.70 -37.87
CA GLU A 183 6.55 1.90 -38.30
C GLU A 183 6.46 1.90 -39.84
N GLY A 184 5.35 1.37 -40.36
CA GLY A 184 5.00 1.41 -41.79
C GLY A 184 5.40 0.17 -42.58
N LEU A 185 6.00 -0.84 -41.93
CA LEU A 185 6.34 -2.14 -42.52
C LEU A 185 5.41 -3.24 -42.00
N SER A 186 5.34 -4.36 -42.73
CA SER A 186 4.51 -5.49 -42.30
C SER A 186 5.12 -6.21 -41.10
N VAL A 187 4.30 -6.86 -40.27
CA VAL A 187 4.78 -7.57 -39.07
C VAL A 187 5.67 -8.75 -39.47
N GLU A 188 5.43 -9.35 -40.62
CA GLU A 188 6.21 -10.43 -41.23
C GLU A 188 7.65 -10.00 -41.56
N GLU A 189 7.94 -8.70 -41.65
CA GLU A 189 9.30 -8.17 -41.83
C GLU A 189 10.08 -8.07 -40.51
N THR A 190 9.43 -8.35 -39.38
CA THR A 190 10.06 -8.44 -38.07
C THR A 190 11.10 -9.55 -38.08
N ASN A 191 12.36 -9.24 -37.75
CA ASN A 191 13.45 -10.19 -37.86
C ASN A 191 14.58 -9.92 -36.86
N LEU A 192 15.44 -10.92 -36.68
CA LEU A 192 16.66 -10.85 -35.88
C LEU A 192 17.85 -10.54 -36.78
N PHE A 193 18.59 -9.49 -36.45
CA PHE A 193 19.77 -9.07 -37.19
C PHE A 193 21.03 -9.38 -36.39
N ASP A 194 22.02 -9.93 -37.08
CA ASP A 194 23.35 -10.17 -36.51
C ASP A 194 24.04 -8.83 -36.24
N GLY A 195 24.70 -8.68 -35.10
CA GLY A 195 25.31 -7.42 -34.69
C GLY A 195 24.36 -6.42 -34.02
N LEU A 196 24.95 -5.34 -33.53
CA LEU A 196 24.23 -4.23 -32.90
C LEU A 196 23.78 -3.23 -33.96
N LEU A 197 22.48 -2.97 -34.05
CA LEU A 197 21.92 -1.95 -34.94
C LEU A 197 21.80 -0.59 -34.25
N TYR A 198 22.16 0.48 -34.96
CA TYR A 198 22.05 1.85 -34.51
C TYR A 198 21.46 2.73 -35.60
N GLU A 199 20.35 3.40 -35.31
CA GLU A 199 19.67 4.30 -36.25
C GLU A 199 20.49 5.58 -36.49
N ILE A 200 20.65 5.96 -37.75
CA ILE A 200 21.38 7.17 -38.19
C ILE A 200 20.52 8.03 -39.12
N SER A 201 20.67 9.35 -39.00
CA SER A 201 19.91 10.32 -39.82
C SER A 201 20.43 10.49 -41.24
N SER A 202 21.69 10.15 -41.51
CA SER A 202 22.33 10.37 -42.81
C SER A 202 23.36 9.30 -43.14
N ILE A 203 23.41 8.91 -44.41
CA ILE A 203 24.37 7.95 -44.97
C ILE A 203 25.79 8.48 -44.78
N SER A 204 26.67 7.68 -44.17
CA SER A 204 28.09 8.02 -44.02
C SER A 204 28.95 6.84 -44.43
N SER A 205 29.22 6.74 -45.73
CA SER A 205 30.02 5.67 -46.32
C SER A 205 31.43 5.57 -45.75
N SER A 206 31.98 6.65 -45.17
CA SER A 206 33.32 6.66 -44.58
C SER A 206 33.43 5.83 -43.30
N LEU A 207 32.32 5.56 -42.60
CA LEU A 207 32.31 4.77 -41.37
C LEU A 207 32.35 3.25 -41.62
N CYS A 208 31.91 2.80 -42.80
CA CYS A 208 31.83 1.38 -43.13
C CYS A 208 33.22 0.80 -43.38
N SER A 209 33.55 -0.29 -42.69
CA SER A 209 34.80 -1.01 -42.87
C SER A 209 34.64 -2.49 -42.58
N LYS A 210 35.41 -3.33 -43.30
CA LYS A 210 35.56 -4.77 -43.06
C LYS A 210 36.78 -5.12 -42.21
N THR A 211 37.53 -4.10 -41.74
CA THR A 211 38.73 -4.29 -40.92
C THR A 211 38.42 -4.06 -39.45
N THR A 212 39.12 -4.79 -38.58
CA THR A 212 39.02 -4.57 -37.14
C THR A 212 39.45 -3.15 -36.78
N ARG A 213 38.62 -2.47 -35.98
CA ARG A 213 38.84 -1.12 -35.47
C ARG A 213 38.95 -1.17 -33.95
N SER A 214 39.96 -0.53 -33.40
CA SER A 214 39.99 -0.23 -31.96
C SER A 214 39.03 0.92 -31.66
N CYS A 215 38.38 0.90 -30.49
CA CYS A 215 37.36 1.88 -30.15
C CYS A 215 37.38 2.31 -28.68
N LEU A 216 36.85 3.50 -28.42
CA LEU A 216 36.63 4.07 -27.09
C LEU A 216 35.17 4.52 -26.96
N TYR A 217 34.61 4.38 -25.76
CA TYR A 217 33.25 4.83 -25.45
C TYR A 217 33.24 5.90 -24.33
N PHE A 218 32.72 7.08 -24.64
CA PHE A 218 32.61 8.20 -23.70
C PHE A 218 31.17 8.42 -23.26
N THR A 219 30.91 8.51 -21.96
CA THR A 219 29.59 8.91 -21.40
C THR A 219 29.47 10.42 -21.19
N ILE A 220 30.61 11.12 -21.25
CA ILE A 220 30.73 12.58 -21.10
C ILE A 220 30.72 13.31 -22.44
N SER A 221 30.42 14.61 -22.36
CA SER A 221 30.45 15.53 -23.47
C SER A 221 31.91 15.84 -23.81
N LEU A 222 32.27 15.72 -25.08
CA LEU A 222 33.54 16.24 -25.58
C LEU A 222 33.37 17.69 -26.06
N ALA A 223 32.28 18.37 -25.73
CA ALA A 223 32.02 19.75 -26.12
C ALA A 223 32.40 20.80 -25.06
N GLY A 224 32.88 20.38 -23.88
CA GLY A 224 33.40 21.31 -22.87
C GLY A 224 32.42 21.68 -21.74
N ASP A 225 31.41 20.85 -21.46
CA ASP A 225 30.38 21.08 -20.41
C ASP A 225 30.92 20.92 -18.97
N TYR A 226 32.13 21.40 -18.67
CA TYR A 226 32.70 21.35 -17.33
C TYR A 226 32.19 22.55 -16.53
N THR A 227 31.62 22.31 -15.36
CA THR A 227 31.47 23.33 -14.32
C THR A 227 32.86 23.71 -13.85
N ILE A 228 33.37 24.83 -14.35
CA ILE A 228 34.70 25.30 -14.00
C ILE A 228 34.52 26.25 -12.82
N ASN A 229 35.10 25.88 -11.68
CA ASN A 229 35.16 26.71 -10.47
C ASN A 229 36.15 27.89 -10.59
N ASP A 230 36.76 28.10 -11.76
CA ASP A 230 37.76 29.14 -12.04
C ASP A 230 37.62 29.68 -13.48
N VAL A 231 36.55 30.43 -13.76
CA VAL A 231 36.50 31.29 -14.97
C VAL A 231 36.35 32.73 -14.52
N ASP A 232 37.48 33.34 -14.17
CA ASP A 232 37.57 34.78 -13.99
C ASP A 232 37.56 35.43 -15.40
N HIS A 233 36.38 35.85 -15.85
CA HIS A 233 36.13 36.76 -16.98
C HIS A 233 36.22 36.20 -18.42
N ILE A 234 35.06 35.89 -19.00
CA ILE A 234 34.81 35.89 -20.45
C ILE A 234 33.87 37.07 -20.74
N GLU A 235 34.33 38.09 -21.46
CA GLU A 235 33.57 39.33 -21.68
C GLU A 235 33.00 39.45 -23.12
N THR A 236 33.51 38.67 -24.09
CA THR A 236 33.08 38.74 -25.50
C THR A 236 32.81 37.36 -26.12
N GLU A 237 31.94 37.31 -27.15
CA GLU A 237 31.67 36.08 -27.92
C GLU A 237 32.95 35.51 -28.56
N GLU A 238 33.88 36.37 -29.00
CA GLU A 238 35.16 35.97 -29.61
C GLU A 238 36.06 35.21 -28.62
N GLN A 239 36.17 35.71 -27.38
CA GLN A 239 36.93 35.06 -26.32
C GLN A 239 36.31 33.71 -25.95
N MET A 240 34.98 33.61 -25.96
CA MET A 240 34.27 32.35 -25.74
C MET A 240 34.59 31.33 -26.83
N PHE A 241 34.56 31.73 -28.12
CA PHE A 241 34.89 30.84 -29.23
C PHE A 241 36.34 30.38 -29.21
N GLU A 242 37.29 31.28 -28.93
CA GLU A 242 38.71 30.94 -28.85
C GLU A 242 39.01 30.00 -27.67
N TRP A 243 38.32 30.20 -26.55
CA TRP A 243 38.41 29.33 -25.40
C TRP A 243 37.82 27.93 -25.65
N ILE A 244 36.63 27.83 -26.26
CA ILE A 244 36.03 26.55 -26.68
C ILE A 244 36.97 25.82 -27.64
N HIS A 245 37.57 26.55 -28.58
CA HIS A 245 38.54 26.00 -29.53
C HIS A 245 39.79 25.46 -28.82
N ASN A 246 40.36 26.20 -27.86
CA ASN A 246 41.54 25.78 -27.11
C ASN A 246 41.27 24.56 -26.21
N ILE A 247 40.10 24.49 -25.57
CA ILE A 247 39.69 23.32 -24.79
C ILE A 247 39.46 22.12 -25.68
N ALA A 248 38.72 22.28 -26.78
CA ALA A 248 38.52 21.24 -27.78
C ALA A 248 39.86 20.68 -28.29
N ASN A 249 40.81 21.56 -28.59
CA ASN A 249 42.16 21.20 -29.01
C ASN A 249 42.94 20.46 -27.92
N ARG A 250 42.83 20.89 -26.66
CA ARG A 250 43.49 20.24 -25.52
C ARG A 250 42.94 18.82 -25.34
N ILE A 251 41.61 18.65 -25.38
CA ILE A 251 40.93 17.36 -25.28
C ILE A 251 41.35 16.45 -26.45
N ALA A 252 41.31 16.95 -27.68
CA ALA A 252 41.73 16.21 -28.86
C ALA A 252 43.19 15.75 -28.75
N LYS A 253 44.11 16.65 -28.35
CA LYS A 253 45.53 16.33 -28.15
C LYS A 253 45.76 15.31 -27.05
N GLN A 254 45.06 15.38 -25.93
CA GLN A 254 45.14 14.37 -24.87
C GLN A 254 44.67 13.01 -25.39
N ILE A 255 43.53 12.95 -26.08
CA ILE A 255 43.05 11.70 -26.69
C ILE A 255 44.10 11.18 -27.67
N ILE A 256 44.64 12.01 -28.57
CA ILE A 256 45.61 11.56 -29.58
C ILE A 256 46.94 11.11 -28.96
N ALA A 257 47.48 11.85 -27.98
CA ALA A 257 48.78 11.55 -27.37
C ALA A 257 48.78 10.22 -26.61
N TYR A 258 47.62 9.81 -26.09
CA TYR A 258 47.49 8.66 -25.20
C TYR A 258 46.70 7.49 -25.80
N THR A 259 46.20 7.58 -27.03
CA THR A 259 45.46 6.49 -27.66
C THR A 259 46.30 5.69 -28.65
N GLN A 260 46.22 4.37 -28.56
CA GLN A 260 46.74 3.46 -29.60
C GLN A 260 45.84 3.41 -30.86
N LEU A 261 44.99 4.42 -31.08
CA LEU A 261 43.90 4.43 -32.08
C LEU A 261 44.31 4.92 -33.48
N HIS A 262 45.60 5.04 -33.78
CA HIS A 262 46.07 5.59 -35.05
C HIS A 262 45.63 4.75 -36.27
N ASN A 263 45.16 5.42 -37.34
CA ASN A 263 44.72 4.82 -38.60
C ASN A 263 43.65 3.72 -38.43
N GLY A 264 42.38 4.14 -38.32
CA GLY A 264 41.22 3.23 -38.26
C GLY A 264 40.56 3.12 -36.89
N GLY A 265 40.85 4.02 -35.94
CA GLY A 265 40.17 4.08 -34.65
C GLY A 265 38.73 4.61 -34.72
N LEU A 266 37.89 4.27 -33.75
CA LEU A 266 36.50 4.75 -33.63
C LEU A 266 36.22 5.31 -32.24
N ILE A 267 35.67 6.51 -32.15
CA ILE A 267 35.20 7.10 -30.90
C ILE A 267 33.67 7.12 -30.89
N LEU A 268 33.11 6.46 -29.88
CA LEU A 268 31.69 6.42 -29.58
C LEU A 268 31.41 7.37 -28.39
N CYS A 269 30.42 8.24 -28.50
CA CYS A 269 30.09 9.19 -27.45
C CYS A 269 28.57 9.25 -27.21
N GLN A 270 28.19 9.09 -25.94
CA GLN A 270 26.81 9.22 -25.49
C GLN A 270 26.27 10.66 -25.65
N LYS A 271 27.15 11.65 -25.46
CA LYS A 271 26.81 13.08 -25.55
C LYS A 271 27.34 13.68 -26.85
N VAL A 272 27.37 15.01 -26.92
CA VAL A 272 27.81 15.75 -28.11
C VAL A 272 29.34 15.77 -28.19
N ILE A 273 29.87 15.61 -29.39
CA ILE A 273 31.27 15.89 -29.69
C ILE A 273 31.32 17.22 -30.46
N HIS A 274 32.16 18.16 -30.02
CA HIS A 274 32.28 19.45 -30.69
C HIS A 274 32.77 19.30 -32.15
N PRO A 275 32.22 20.04 -33.13
CA PRO A 275 32.58 19.91 -34.53
C PRO A 275 34.08 20.03 -34.82
N THR A 276 34.78 20.95 -34.14
CA THR A 276 36.24 21.12 -34.26
C THR A 276 37.01 19.84 -33.89
N ILE A 277 36.57 19.15 -32.84
CA ILE A 277 37.20 17.89 -32.40
C ILE A 277 36.96 16.80 -33.43
N LYS A 278 35.75 16.71 -34.00
CA LYS A 278 35.45 15.74 -35.07
C LYS A 278 36.36 15.94 -36.28
N VAL A 279 36.55 17.19 -36.71
CA VAL A 279 37.43 17.54 -37.84
C VAL A 279 38.87 17.13 -37.55
N GLN A 280 39.37 17.41 -36.34
CA GLN A 280 40.73 17.06 -35.93
C GLN A 280 40.94 15.55 -35.85
N LEU A 281 40.08 14.82 -35.14
CA LEU A 281 40.17 13.37 -35.03
C LEU A 281 40.15 12.70 -36.41
N LYS A 282 39.36 13.24 -37.34
CA LYS A 282 39.31 12.75 -38.72
C LYS A 282 40.63 12.93 -39.48
N GLN A 283 41.41 13.97 -39.20
CA GLN A 283 42.77 14.14 -39.78
C GLN A 283 43.74 13.03 -39.35
N TYR A 284 43.51 12.40 -38.20
CA TYR A 284 44.28 11.27 -37.68
C TYR A 284 43.70 9.89 -38.05
N GLY A 285 42.68 9.86 -38.92
CA GLY A 285 42.02 8.62 -39.34
C GLY A 285 41.13 8.00 -38.25
N ILE A 286 40.64 8.80 -37.30
CA ILE A 286 39.71 8.38 -36.25
C ILE A 286 38.31 8.88 -36.61
N ASP A 287 37.35 7.96 -36.74
CA ASP A 287 35.95 8.31 -36.95
C ASP A 287 35.23 8.52 -35.61
N THR A 288 34.17 9.31 -35.63
CA THR A 288 33.40 9.65 -34.43
C THR A 288 31.90 9.43 -34.65
N ILE A 289 31.23 8.84 -33.66
CA ILE A 289 29.77 8.78 -33.57
C ILE A 289 29.37 9.36 -32.22
N ASP A 290 28.56 10.41 -32.24
CA ASP A 290 28.08 11.10 -31.05
C ASP A 290 26.57 11.01 -30.89
N ARG A 291 26.06 11.49 -29.76
CA ARG A 291 24.63 11.45 -29.40
C ARG A 291 24.05 10.04 -29.34
N LEU A 292 24.86 9.06 -28.95
CA LEU A 292 24.40 7.70 -28.71
C LEU A 292 23.41 7.68 -27.53
N SER A 293 22.28 6.98 -27.69
CA SER A 293 21.32 6.82 -26.60
C SER A 293 21.98 6.18 -25.37
N ARG A 294 21.71 6.74 -24.19
CA ARG A 294 22.14 6.17 -22.89
C ARG A 294 21.68 4.73 -22.71
N GLN A 295 20.55 4.36 -23.30
CA GLN A 295 19.99 3.00 -23.21
C GLN A 295 20.87 1.96 -23.93
N ASN A 296 21.69 2.37 -24.89
CA ASN A 296 22.51 1.47 -25.71
C ASN A 296 23.95 1.35 -25.19
N THR A 297 24.32 2.11 -24.15
CA THR A 297 25.69 2.14 -23.61
C THR A 297 26.19 0.75 -23.25
N SER A 298 25.38 -0.03 -22.53
CA SER A 298 25.78 -1.35 -22.07
C SER A 298 25.95 -2.34 -23.24
N HIS A 299 25.08 -2.28 -24.25
CA HIS A 299 25.19 -3.09 -25.47
C HIS A 299 26.44 -2.76 -26.27
N PHE A 300 26.79 -1.47 -26.42
CA PHE A 300 28.02 -1.05 -27.08
C PHE A 300 29.25 -1.50 -26.30
N CYS A 301 29.29 -1.30 -24.98
CA CYS A 301 30.38 -1.74 -24.13
C CYS A 301 30.55 -3.27 -24.15
N TYR A 302 29.45 -4.03 -24.17
CA TYR A 302 29.50 -5.49 -24.31
C TYR A 302 30.11 -5.90 -25.64
N LEU A 303 29.55 -5.42 -26.76
CA LEU A 303 29.96 -5.77 -28.12
C LEU A 303 31.43 -5.42 -28.37
N THR A 304 31.85 -4.23 -27.92
CA THR A 304 33.22 -3.73 -28.13
C THR A 304 34.22 -4.29 -27.12
N GLY A 305 33.75 -4.56 -25.90
CA GLY A 305 34.56 -4.88 -24.73
C GLY A 305 35.23 -3.71 -24.04
N CYS A 306 34.92 -2.47 -24.41
CA CYS A 306 35.43 -1.29 -23.70
C CYS A 306 34.67 -1.05 -22.38
N GLN A 307 35.34 -0.44 -21.40
CA GLN A 307 34.68 0.22 -20.28
C GLN A 307 34.32 1.68 -20.64
N PRO A 308 33.17 2.19 -20.15
CA PRO A 308 32.77 3.57 -20.41
C PRO A 308 33.70 4.57 -19.70
N ILE A 309 34.07 5.65 -20.40
CA ILE A 309 34.89 6.74 -19.87
C ILE A 309 33.98 7.85 -19.36
N GLU A 310 34.04 8.08 -18.04
CA GLU A 310 33.18 9.04 -17.31
C GLU A 310 33.90 10.35 -16.95
N THR A 311 35.21 10.44 -17.14
CA THR A 311 35.98 11.66 -16.86
C THR A 311 37.16 11.82 -17.82
N LEU A 312 37.45 13.07 -18.19
CA LEU A 312 38.66 13.43 -18.95
C LEU A 312 39.88 13.72 -18.04
N ALA A 313 39.71 13.69 -16.72
CA ALA A 313 40.79 13.96 -15.77
C ALA A 313 41.75 12.77 -15.56
N LEU A 314 41.68 11.74 -16.42
CA LEU A 314 42.56 10.58 -16.33
C LEU A 314 43.90 10.88 -17.00
N ASP A 315 44.99 10.79 -16.22
CA ASP A 315 46.35 11.01 -16.73
C ASP A 315 46.78 9.92 -17.73
N THR A 316 46.25 8.70 -17.62
CA THR A 316 46.49 7.57 -18.54
C THR A 316 45.24 6.71 -18.71
N LEU A 317 44.89 6.38 -19.96
CA LEU A 317 43.86 5.38 -20.27
C LEU A 317 44.47 3.98 -20.22
N ASP A 318 43.98 3.17 -19.29
CA ASP A 318 44.32 1.74 -19.16
C ASP A 318 43.73 0.91 -20.31
N GLU A 319 44.27 -0.29 -20.55
CA GLU A 319 43.85 -1.22 -21.62
C GLU A 319 42.34 -1.55 -21.54
N ARG A 320 41.77 -1.51 -20.34
CA ARG A 320 40.34 -1.76 -20.08
C ARG A 320 39.37 -0.80 -20.79
N TYR A 321 39.82 0.39 -21.15
CA TYR A 321 38.98 1.36 -21.87
C TYR A 321 38.96 1.10 -23.38
N PHE A 322 39.88 0.30 -23.90
CA PHE A 322 39.97 0.03 -25.33
C PHE A 322 39.14 -1.21 -25.68
N GLY A 323 38.21 -1.04 -26.60
CA GLY A 323 37.42 -2.11 -27.21
C GLY A 323 37.84 -2.37 -28.64
N THR A 324 37.27 -3.42 -29.25
CA THR A 324 37.46 -3.76 -30.66
C THR A 324 36.13 -4.00 -31.36
N LEU A 325 36.06 -3.67 -32.65
CA LEU A 325 34.93 -3.98 -33.53
C LEU A 325 35.48 -4.59 -34.81
N THR A 326 34.91 -5.68 -35.28
CA THR A 326 35.44 -6.40 -36.45
C THR A 326 34.94 -5.83 -37.77
N GLU A 327 33.69 -5.40 -37.82
CA GLU A 327 33.06 -4.91 -39.05
C GLU A 327 31.96 -3.89 -38.73
N ILE A 328 31.81 -2.88 -39.59
CA ILE A 328 30.72 -1.90 -39.54
C ILE A 328 30.07 -1.86 -40.93
N LYS A 329 28.79 -2.23 -41.01
CA LYS A 329 27.98 -2.14 -42.24
C LYS A 329 26.96 -1.03 -42.10
N GLN A 330 26.58 -0.46 -43.23
CA GLN A 330 25.36 0.34 -43.32
C GLN A 330 24.29 -0.48 -44.02
N ILE A 331 23.09 -0.47 -43.46
CA ILE A 331 21.91 -1.11 -44.03
C ILE A 331 20.74 -0.13 -44.03
N GLU A 332 19.86 -0.24 -45.02
CA GLU A 332 18.60 0.50 -45.10
C GLU A 332 17.46 -0.49 -44.87
N ILE A 333 16.56 -0.15 -43.95
CA ILE A 333 15.37 -0.95 -43.66
C ILE A 333 14.16 -0.02 -43.68
N GLY A 334 13.24 -0.26 -44.60
CA GLY A 334 12.14 0.65 -44.89
C GLY A 334 12.67 2.03 -45.33
N LYS A 335 12.35 3.07 -44.57
CA LYS A 335 12.83 4.46 -44.81
C LYS A 335 13.93 4.91 -43.86
N LYS A 336 14.47 3.99 -43.04
CA LYS A 336 15.44 4.29 -41.99
C LYS A 336 16.81 3.70 -42.34
N ASN A 337 17.85 4.43 -41.99
CA ASN A 337 19.24 4.01 -42.18
C ASN A 337 19.80 3.52 -40.84
N PHE A 338 20.52 2.41 -40.87
CA PHE A 338 21.15 1.83 -39.68
C PHE A 338 22.64 1.55 -39.93
N LEU A 339 23.44 1.74 -38.89
CA LEU A 339 24.76 1.16 -38.78
C LEU A 339 24.66 -0.16 -38.01
N GLN A 340 25.28 -1.20 -38.56
CA GLN A 340 25.34 -2.53 -37.99
C GLN A 340 26.79 -2.82 -37.56
N PHE A 341 26.98 -2.98 -36.25
CA PHE A 341 28.29 -3.21 -35.65
C PHE A 341 28.45 -4.69 -35.32
N PHE A 342 29.60 -5.26 -35.69
CA PHE A 342 29.91 -6.67 -35.47
C PHE A 342 31.16 -6.85 -34.60
N ASN A 343 31.16 -7.91 -33.80
CA ASN A 343 32.35 -8.44 -33.15
C ASN A 343 32.32 -9.97 -33.16
N GLN A 344 33.35 -10.61 -33.71
CA GLN A 344 33.47 -12.07 -33.76
C GLN A 344 33.63 -12.71 -32.38
N THR A 345 34.27 -12.03 -31.43
CA THR A 345 34.54 -12.56 -30.08
C THR A 345 33.33 -12.42 -29.14
N ARG A 346 32.47 -11.44 -29.40
CA ARG A 346 31.31 -11.11 -28.58
C ARG A 346 30.12 -10.84 -29.50
N PRO A 347 29.55 -11.88 -30.14
CA PRO A 347 28.40 -11.71 -31.00
C PRO A 347 27.22 -11.16 -30.17
N PHE A 348 26.44 -10.31 -30.81
CA PHE A 348 25.22 -9.72 -30.25
C PHE A 348 24.20 -9.66 -31.36
N HIS A 349 22.92 -9.91 -31.07
CA HIS A 349 21.86 -9.87 -32.07
C HIS A 349 20.79 -8.85 -31.69
N THR A 350 20.39 -8.02 -32.65
CA THR A 350 19.36 -6.98 -32.45
C THR A 350 18.02 -7.42 -33.01
N LEU A 351 16.97 -7.38 -32.18
CA LEU A 351 15.60 -7.64 -32.65
C LEU A 351 15.00 -6.37 -33.23
N LEU A 352 14.55 -6.44 -34.49
CA LEU A 352 13.85 -5.35 -35.15
C LEU A 352 12.38 -5.71 -35.32
N LEU A 353 11.51 -4.96 -34.65
CA LEU A 353 10.06 -5.11 -34.75
C LEU A 353 9.49 -4.18 -35.82
N CYS A 354 8.59 -4.72 -36.63
CA CYS A 354 7.90 -4.00 -37.69
C CYS A 354 6.39 -4.04 -37.46
N SER A 355 5.71 -2.93 -37.70
CA SER A 355 4.25 -2.91 -37.76
C SER A 355 3.73 -1.72 -38.55
N ASN A 356 2.49 -1.83 -39.02
CA ASN A 356 1.83 -0.80 -39.81
C ASN A 356 1.37 0.41 -38.97
N THR A 357 1.29 0.26 -37.65
CA THR A 357 0.86 1.33 -36.72
C THR A 357 1.77 1.37 -35.51
N GLU A 358 2.05 2.57 -35.01
CA GLU A 358 2.80 2.78 -33.77
C GLU A 358 2.17 2.05 -32.56
N GLN A 359 0.84 2.01 -32.46
CA GLN A 359 0.15 1.39 -31.33
C GLN A 359 0.37 -0.13 -31.27
N ALA A 360 0.30 -0.81 -32.42
CA ALA A 360 0.59 -2.23 -32.54
C ALA A 360 2.07 -2.54 -32.27
N LEU A 361 2.96 -1.66 -32.72
CA LEU A 361 4.40 -1.77 -32.49
C LEU A 361 4.77 -1.68 -31.02
N LEU A 362 4.16 -0.75 -30.29
CA LEU A 362 4.31 -0.62 -28.84
C LEU A 362 3.73 -1.82 -28.07
N GLU A 363 2.60 -2.37 -28.53
CA GLU A 363 2.01 -3.60 -27.99
C GLU A 363 2.97 -4.79 -28.16
N LEU A 364 3.51 -4.96 -29.37
CA LEU A 364 4.46 -6.01 -29.68
C LEU A 364 5.76 -5.89 -28.87
N LYS A 365 6.30 -4.67 -28.74
CA LYS A 365 7.52 -4.40 -27.97
C LYS A 365 7.37 -4.81 -26.51
N GLU A 366 6.24 -4.48 -25.87
CA GLU A 366 5.95 -4.88 -24.50
C GLU A 366 5.85 -6.41 -24.36
N CYS A 367 5.18 -7.10 -25.29
CA CYS A 367 5.08 -8.56 -25.30
C CYS A 367 6.44 -9.25 -25.47
N MET A 368 7.32 -8.70 -26.31
CA MET A 368 8.67 -9.23 -26.53
C MET A 368 9.55 -9.05 -25.30
N ASN A 369 9.50 -7.87 -24.67
CA ASN A 369 10.18 -7.62 -23.39
C ASN A 369 9.69 -8.57 -22.28
N ALA A 370 8.38 -8.77 -22.16
CA ALA A 370 7.78 -9.69 -21.19
C ALA A 370 8.22 -11.13 -21.45
N SER A 371 8.28 -11.56 -22.71
CA SER A 371 8.72 -12.90 -23.11
C SER A 371 10.18 -13.14 -22.71
N HIS A 372 11.07 -12.17 -22.99
CA HIS A 372 12.48 -12.26 -22.63
C HIS A 372 12.68 -12.35 -21.12
N HIS A 373 11.97 -11.53 -20.34
CA HIS A 373 12.04 -11.55 -18.88
C HIS A 373 11.54 -12.87 -18.30
N ILE A 374 10.45 -13.42 -18.83
CA ILE A 374 9.91 -14.71 -18.39
C ILE A 374 10.89 -15.83 -18.69
N LEU A 375 11.45 -15.90 -19.90
CA LEU A 375 12.48 -16.89 -20.25
C LEU A 375 13.70 -16.79 -19.34
N THR A 376 14.18 -15.57 -19.06
CA THR A 376 15.29 -15.30 -18.14
C THR A 376 15.00 -15.79 -16.73
N ASN A 377 13.78 -15.56 -16.23
CA ASN A 377 13.36 -16.07 -14.93
C ASN A 377 13.25 -17.60 -14.93
N THR A 378 12.72 -18.19 -16.00
CA THR A 378 12.66 -19.65 -16.15
C THR A 378 14.05 -20.30 -16.14
N VAL A 379 15.10 -19.62 -16.62
CA VAL A 379 16.49 -20.11 -16.47
C VAL A 379 16.87 -20.28 -15.01
N ARG A 380 16.49 -19.31 -14.19
CA ARG A 380 16.81 -19.30 -12.76
C ARG A 380 15.98 -20.35 -12.01
N THR A 381 14.71 -20.54 -12.37
CA THR A 381 13.74 -21.28 -11.55
C THR A 381 13.48 -22.70 -12.04
N LYS A 382 13.63 -22.97 -13.34
CA LYS A 382 13.40 -24.26 -14.01
C LYS A 382 11.98 -24.85 -13.82
N GLN A 383 11.02 -24.01 -13.42
CA GLN A 383 9.64 -24.43 -13.15
C GLN A 383 8.66 -23.54 -13.92
N ALA A 384 7.62 -24.16 -14.50
CA ALA A 384 6.48 -23.45 -15.08
C ALA A 384 5.16 -24.14 -14.72
N LEU A 385 4.07 -23.37 -14.75
CA LEU A 385 2.72 -23.85 -14.50
C LEU A 385 2.01 -24.16 -15.82
N TYR A 386 0.97 -24.99 -15.77
CA TYR A 386 0.12 -25.22 -16.94
C TYR A 386 -0.75 -23.98 -17.19
N GLY A 387 -0.60 -23.38 -18.37
CA GLY A 387 -1.34 -22.18 -18.76
C GLY A 387 -2.79 -22.46 -19.17
N GLY A 388 -3.48 -21.43 -19.68
CA GLY A 388 -4.83 -21.57 -20.23
C GLY A 388 -5.92 -21.92 -19.22
N GLY A 389 -5.71 -21.60 -17.94
CA GLY A 389 -6.65 -21.88 -16.85
C GLY A 389 -6.60 -23.33 -16.33
N CYS A 390 -5.62 -24.14 -16.78
CA CYS A 390 -5.44 -25.50 -16.30
C CYS A 390 -4.99 -25.54 -14.84
N SER A 391 -4.01 -24.70 -14.47
CA SER A 391 -3.53 -24.61 -13.08
C SER A 391 -4.64 -24.15 -12.14
N GLU A 392 -5.40 -23.11 -12.51
CA GLU A 392 -6.54 -22.64 -11.73
C GLU A 392 -7.65 -23.71 -11.60
N SER A 393 -7.93 -24.46 -12.67
CA SER A 393 -8.89 -25.58 -12.63
C SER A 393 -8.47 -26.66 -11.62
N MET A 394 -7.19 -27.06 -11.63
CA MET A 394 -6.67 -28.07 -10.69
C MET A 394 -6.74 -27.58 -9.23
N GLN A 395 -6.42 -26.30 -9.02
CA GLN A 395 -6.54 -25.63 -7.73
C GLN A 395 -7.98 -25.61 -7.20
N ILE A 396 -8.96 -25.31 -8.06
CA ILE A 396 -10.38 -25.35 -7.71
C ILE A 396 -10.81 -26.75 -7.28
N LEU A 397 -10.35 -27.81 -7.98
CA LEU A 397 -10.66 -29.19 -7.64
C LEU A 397 -10.11 -29.57 -6.25
N PHE A 398 -8.90 -29.16 -5.92
CA PHE A 398 -8.31 -29.35 -4.59
C PHE A 398 -9.16 -28.69 -3.50
N LEU A 399 -9.53 -27.42 -3.71
CA LEU A 399 -10.30 -26.61 -2.76
C LEU A 399 -11.75 -27.11 -2.57
N LYS A 400 -12.34 -27.76 -3.59
CA LYS A 400 -13.71 -28.27 -3.54
C LYS A 400 -13.97 -29.22 -2.36
N SER A 401 -12.97 -30.03 -1.98
CA SER A 401 -13.07 -30.98 -0.87
C SER A 401 -13.24 -30.31 0.51
N GLN A 402 -12.90 -29.02 0.63
CA GLN A 402 -12.88 -28.26 1.89
C GLN A 402 -13.73 -26.98 1.83
N ILE A 403 -14.71 -26.91 0.91
CA ILE A 403 -15.45 -25.68 0.58
C ILE A 403 -16.27 -25.08 1.75
N ASN A 404 -16.49 -25.87 2.81
CA ASN A 404 -17.16 -25.42 4.02
C ASN A 404 -16.32 -24.40 4.82
N ASN A 405 -15.00 -24.33 4.59
CA ASN A 405 -14.14 -23.28 5.15
C ASN A 405 -14.32 -21.98 4.34
N LEU A 406 -14.60 -20.86 5.04
CA LEU A 406 -14.81 -19.56 4.42
C LEU A 406 -13.60 -19.06 3.60
N ALA A 407 -12.36 -19.38 4.02
CA ALA A 407 -11.15 -19.01 3.31
C ALA A 407 -11.05 -19.79 1.99
N VAL A 408 -11.34 -21.09 2.06
CA VAL A 408 -11.40 -21.98 0.89
C VAL A 408 -12.47 -21.50 -0.08
N ARG A 409 -13.66 -21.11 0.41
CA ARG A 409 -14.73 -20.57 -0.42
C ARG A 409 -14.33 -19.26 -1.10
N ALA A 410 -13.60 -18.39 -0.41
CA ALA A 410 -13.12 -17.13 -0.98
C ALA A 410 -12.09 -17.37 -2.11
N LEU A 411 -11.10 -18.24 -1.87
CA LEU A 411 -10.13 -18.63 -2.88
C LEU A 411 -10.80 -19.33 -4.08
N PHE A 412 -11.73 -20.25 -3.82
CA PHE A 412 -12.49 -20.97 -4.84
C PHE A 412 -13.23 -20.02 -5.78
N ASN A 413 -13.99 -19.06 -5.24
CA ASN A 413 -14.76 -18.12 -6.04
C ASN A 413 -13.84 -17.16 -6.82
N THR A 414 -12.69 -16.79 -6.25
CA THR A 414 -11.69 -15.93 -6.91
C THR A 414 -11.07 -16.63 -8.11
N LEU A 415 -10.64 -17.88 -7.96
CA LEU A 415 -10.13 -18.71 -9.04
C LEU A 415 -11.18 -18.95 -10.13
N ARG A 416 -12.42 -19.24 -9.72
CA ARG A 416 -13.54 -19.42 -10.66
C ARG A 416 -13.75 -18.18 -11.53
N HIS A 417 -13.67 -16.97 -10.95
CA HIS A 417 -13.82 -15.73 -11.72
C HIS A 417 -12.73 -15.57 -12.79
N VAL A 418 -11.47 -15.90 -12.47
CA VAL A 418 -10.38 -15.87 -13.45
C VAL A 418 -10.67 -16.79 -14.63
N ILE A 419 -11.13 -18.03 -14.37
CA ILE A 419 -11.40 -19.00 -15.43
C ILE A 419 -12.57 -18.55 -16.31
N CYS A 420 -13.64 -18.02 -15.70
CA CYS A 420 -14.77 -17.43 -16.42
C CYS A 420 -14.39 -16.20 -17.25
N ALA A 421 -13.37 -15.45 -16.85
CA ALA A 421 -12.86 -14.35 -17.67
C ALA A 421 -12.06 -14.84 -18.88
N GLN A 422 -11.49 -16.06 -18.84
CA GLN A 422 -10.72 -16.62 -19.95
C GLN A 422 -11.57 -17.34 -21.00
N ASN A 423 -12.69 -17.94 -20.60
CA ASN A 423 -13.50 -18.84 -21.42
C ASN A 423 -15.00 -18.55 -21.25
N ASP A 424 -15.81 -18.86 -22.27
CA ASP A 424 -17.27 -18.80 -22.12
C ASP A 424 -17.76 -19.74 -21.01
N TYR A 425 -18.83 -19.32 -20.31
CA TYR A 425 -19.37 -20.00 -19.12
C TYR A 425 -19.63 -21.50 -19.34
N ASP A 426 -20.03 -21.89 -20.54
CA ASP A 426 -20.32 -23.28 -20.90
C ASP A 426 -19.07 -24.18 -20.84
N TYR A 427 -17.91 -23.68 -21.29
CA TYR A 427 -16.64 -24.40 -21.21
C TYR A 427 -16.06 -24.51 -19.79
N VAL A 428 -16.46 -23.59 -18.89
CA VAL A 428 -16.01 -23.59 -17.49
C VAL A 428 -16.72 -24.66 -16.68
N ILE A 429 -17.99 -24.92 -16.97
CA ILE A 429 -18.75 -26.03 -16.37
C ILE A 429 -18.08 -27.35 -16.75
N ASP A 430 -17.76 -27.57 -18.02
CA ASP A 430 -17.08 -28.79 -18.49
C ASP A 430 -15.70 -29.02 -17.83
N ARG A 431 -14.91 -27.96 -17.60
CA ARG A 431 -13.57 -28.08 -16.96
C ARG A 431 -13.61 -28.28 -15.44
N ILE A 432 -14.50 -27.59 -14.73
CA ILE A 432 -14.59 -27.65 -13.26
C ILE A 432 -15.40 -28.87 -12.81
N HIS A 433 -16.36 -29.31 -13.62
CA HIS A 433 -17.24 -30.44 -13.30
C HIS A 433 -16.90 -31.72 -14.05
N GLY A 434 -15.87 -31.72 -14.93
CA GLY A 434 -15.45 -32.85 -15.76
C GLY A 434 -15.86 -34.20 -15.17
N HIS A 435 -17.00 -34.70 -15.64
CA HIS A 435 -17.84 -35.73 -15.05
C HIS A 435 -17.14 -36.59 -13.97
N LEU A 436 -17.52 -36.41 -12.70
CA LEU A 436 -17.06 -37.24 -11.58
C LEU A 436 -17.57 -38.67 -11.76
N TRP A 437 -16.71 -39.58 -12.20
CA TRP A 437 -16.92 -41.02 -12.07
C TRP A 437 -16.27 -41.46 -10.75
N TYR A 438 -17.05 -42.00 -9.82
CA TYR A 438 -16.53 -42.59 -8.59
C TYR A 438 -16.33 -44.10 -8.80
N LEU A 439 -15.24 -44.65 -8.27
CA LEU A 439 -15.16 -46.09 -7.98
C LEU A 439 -15.85 -46.27 -6.62
N SER A 440 -17.02 -46.90 -6.59
CA SER A 440 -17.46 -47.55 -5.35
C SER A 440 -16.63 -48.81 -5.21
N ASP A 441 -16.15 -49.07 -4.00
CA ASP A 441 -15.58 -50.35 -3.64
C ASP A 441 -16.49 -51.47 -4.19
N GLU A 442 -15.91 -52.34 -5.02
CA GLU A 442 -16.54 -53.37 -5.89
C GLU A 442 -16.96 -52.92 -7.32
N ASN A 443 -15.99 -52.90 -8.25
CA ASN A 443 -16.06 -53.31 -9.67
C ASN A 443 -17.34 -53.10 -10.53
N GLN A 444 -18.14 -52.05 -10.34
CA GLN A 444 -19.07 -51.55 -11.37
C GLN A 444 -19.08 -50.02 -11.45
N ILE A 445 -18.92 -49.52 -12.68
CA ILE A 445 -18.98 -48.11 -13.04
C ILE A 445 -20.47 -47.74 -13.25
N ASN A 446 -20.98 -46.72 -12.57
CA ASN A 446 -22.37 -46.27 -12.75
C ASN A 446 -22.57 -45.43 -14.03
N GLU A 447 -23.70 -45.62 -14.72
CA GLU A 447 -24.05 -45.07 -16.06
C GLU A 447 -24.61 -43.63 -16.06
N THR A 448 -24.53 -42.90 -14.93
CA THR A 448 -25.05 -41.52 -14.82
C THR A 448 -24.11 -40.61 -14.02
N CYS A 449 -23.96 -39.36 -14.49
CA CYS A 449 -23.17 -38.33 -13.80
C CYS A 449 -23.85 -37.91 -12.48
N ALA A 450 -23.07 -37.53 -11.46
CA ALA A 450 -23.56 -37.07 -10.15
C ALA A 450 -24.45 -35.81 -10.17
N CYS A 451 -24.61 -35.14 -11.31
CA CYS A 451 -25.59 -34.07 -11.50
C CYS A 451 -26.93 -34.55 -12.11
N GLU A 452 -27.08 -35.84 -12.41
CA GLU A 452 -28.28 -36.50 -12.98
C GLU A 452 -28.78 -35.93 -14.33
N LEU A 453 -28.07 -34.99 -14.94
CA LEU A 453 -28.50 -34.29 -16.16
C LEU A 453 -28.11 -34.99 -17.47
N TYR A 454 -27.21 -35.98 -17.43
CA TYR A 454 -26.76 -36.72 -18.62
C TYR A 454 -26.48 -38.20 -18.31
N SER A 455 -27.00 -39.10 -19.14
CA SER A 455 -26.73 -40.55 -19.17
C SER A 455 -25.67 -40.88 -20.22
N THR A 456 -24.85 -41.89 -19.94
CA THR A 456 -23.73 -42.30 -20.80
C THR A 456 -24.13 -42.49 -22.27
N THR A 457 -23.44 -41.79 -23.16
CA THR A 457 -23.20 -42.26 -24.53
C THR A 457 -21.68 -42.25 -24.75
N ASP A 458 -21.15 -43.27 -25.43
CA ASP A 458 -19.75 -43.69 -25.53
C ASP A 458 -18.74 -42.69 -26.18
N TYR A 459 -18.89 -41.36 -25.98
CA TYR A 459 -18.17 -40.35 -26.78
C TYR A 459 -17.57 -39.16 -26.02
N PHE A 460 -17.13 -39.32 -24.76
CA PHE A 460 -16.36 -38.24 -24.11
C PHE A 460 -15.12 -38.76 -23.35
N GLN A 461 -13.95 -38.61 -23.98
CA GLN A 461 -12.64 -38.64 -23.31
C GLN A 461 -12.38 -37.27 -22.65
N GLN A 462 -11.82 -37.27 -21.43
CA GLN A 462 -11.25 -36.06 -20.81
C GLN A 462 -10.08 -35.55 -21.67
N GLN A 463 -10.35 -34.59 -22.56
CA GLN A 463 -9.30 -33.84 -23.24
C GLN A 463 -8.90 -32.64 -22.38
N TRP A 464 -7.75 -32.72 -21.73
CA TRP A 464 -7.08 -31.52 -21.23
C TRP A 464 -6.68 -30.69 -22.45
N GLN A 465 -7.21 -29.47 -22.62
CA GLN A 465 -6.88 -28.63 -23.80
C GLN A 465 -5.37 -28.37 -24.00
N ASN A 466 -4.54 -28.66 -22.98
CA ASN A 466 -3.09 -28.54 -23.04
C ASN A 466 -2.36 -29.85 -23.43
N TYR A 467 -3.03 -31.00 -23.57
CA TYR A 467 -2.46 -32.29 -24.01
C TYR A 467 -3.40 -33.03 -24.99
N VAL A 468 -2.85 -33.60 -26.07
CA VAL A 468 -3.56 -34.57 -26.94
C VAL A 468 -2.99 -35.97 -26.66
N PHE A 469 -3.82 -36.90 -26.19
CA PHE A 469 -3.52 -38.33 -26.22
C PHE A 469 -4.52 -39.04 -27.14
N SER A 470 -4.06 -39.92 -28.03
CA SER A 470 -4.92 -40.90 -28.70
C SER A 470 -4.67 -42.28 -28.12
N LEU A 471 -5.73 -42.91 -27.61
CA LEU A 471 -5.81 -44.37 -27.49
C LEU A 471 -6.11 -44.91 -28.88
N ASP A 472 -5.15 -45.62 -29.50
CA ASP A 472 -5.48 -46.68 -30.46
C ASP A 472 -4.26 -47.60 -30.63
N ASN A 473 -4.37 -48.78 -30.00
CA ASN A 473 -3.63 -49.96 -30.39
C ASN A 473 -4.21 -50.44 -31.72
N ASN A 474 -3.59 -50.13 -32.85
CA ASN A 474 -3.65 -50.98 -34.04
C ASN A 474 -2.44 -50.72 -34.93
N GLU A 475 -1.64 -51.76 -35.10
CA GLU A 475 -0.55 -51.87 -36.06
C GLU A 475 -1.09 -51.65 -37.50
N ASN A 476 -0.27 -51.05 -38.37
CA ASN A 476 -0.48 -50.81 -39.82
C ASN A 476 -0.96 -49.42 -40.27
N GLN A 477 -0.30 -48.33 -39.88
CA GLN A 477 -0.38 -47.05 -40.61
C GLN A 477 0.98 -46.42 -40.98
N VAL A 478 2.02 -47.23 -41.22
CA VAL A 478 3.34 -46.75 -41.68
C VAL A 478 3.39 -46.50 -43.20
N GLU A 479 2.36 -46.88 -43.98
CA GLU A 479 2.39 -46.76 -45.45
C GLU A 479 1.64 -45.55 -46.06
N LYS A 480 1.12 -44.61 -45.26
CA LYS A 480 0.40 -43.42 -45.78
C LYS A 480 1.05 -42.06 -45.50
N LEU A 481 2.35 -42.02 -45.19
CA LEU A 481 3.09 -40.77 -44.89
C LEU A 481 4.15 -40.46 -45.95
N LYS A 482 3.74 -40.27 -47.21
CA LYS A 482 4.64 -39.81 -48.29
C LYS A 482 4.19 -38.58 -49.07
N ASP A 483 3.05 -37.96 -48.73
CA ASP A 483 2.61 -36.73 -49.41
C ASP A 483 2.54 -35.53 -48.46
N ASN A 484 3.11 -34.43 -48.94
CA ASN A 484 3.46 -33.20 -48.23
C ASN A 484 2.26 -32.43 -47.61
N ASN A 485 2.55 -31.64 -46.57
CA ASN A 485 1.82 -30.46 -46.04
C ASN A 485 1.05 -30.53 -44.70
N GLU A 486 1.35 -31.44 -43.78
CA GLU A 486 0.87 -31.31 -42.39
C GLU A 486 2.01 -31.36 -41.37
N PHE A 487 2.45 -30.17 -40.93
CA PHE A 487 3.36 -29.99 -39.79
C PHE A 487 2.61 -30.08 -38.44
N PHE A 488 1.56 -30.90 -38.36
CA PHE A 488 0.85 -31.23 -37.11
C PHE A 488 1.46 -32.49 -36.51
N ILE A 489 2.70 -32.38 -36.03
CA ILE A 489 3.32 -33.46 -35.24
C ILE A 489 2.61 -33.52 -33.89
N ARG A 490 1.96 -34.66 -33.64
CA ARG A 490 1.47 -35.20 -32.36
C ARG A 490 2.33 -34.70 -31.17
N GLN A 491 1.77 -33.85 -30.29
CA GLN A 491 2.53 -33.25 -29.18
C GLN A 491 2.25 -33.94 -27.83
N ASN A 492 3.26 -34.62 -27.28
CA ASN A 492 3.35 -35.01 -25.87
C ASN A 492 3.76 -33.83 -24.95
N TYR A 493 3.62 -32.58 -25.41
CA TYR A 493 4.09 -31.37 -24.71
C TYR A 493 2.95 -30.37 -24.51
N PRO A 494 2.92 -29.64 -23.38
CA PRO A 494 1.91 -28.64 -23.11
C PRO A 494 1.97 -27.48 -24.11
N LYS A 495 0.80 -27.04 -24.61
CA LYS A 495 0.71 -25.93 -25.58
C LYS A 495 1.04 -24.57 -24.94
N TYR A 496 0.62 -24.36 -23.70
CA TYR A 496 0.84 -23.14 -22.92
C TYR A 496 1.42 -23.44 -21.54
N LEU A 497 2.51 -22.76 -21.21
CA LEU A 497 3.12 -22.79 -19.88
C LEU A 497 3.20 -21.37 -19.32
N ASP A 498 2.73 -21.16 -18.10
CA ASP A 498 2.68 -19.88 -17.41
C ASP A 498 3.83 -19.73 -16.40
N ASN A 499 4.19 -18.48 -16.08
CA ASN A 499 5.21 -18.16 -15.10
C ASN A 499 4.75 -18.55 -13.68
N PHE A 500 5.46 -19.51 -13.08
CA PHE A 500 5.17 -20.06 -11.75
C PHE A 500 5.13 -18.99 -10.65
N HIS A 501 6.22 -18.24 -10.47
CA HIS A 501 6.32 -17.26 -9.37
C HIS A 501 5.35 -16.10 -9.54
N MET A 502 5.16 -15.63 -10.77
CA MET A 502 4.23 -14.54 -11.06
C MET A 502 2.81 -14.89 -10.58
N ARG A 503 2.32 -16.11 -10.90
CA ARG A 503 0.97 -16.57 -10.55
C ARG A 503 0.79 -16.70 -9.03
N ILE A 504 1.75 -17.32 -8.33
CA ILE A 504 1.69 -17.51 -6.87
C ILE A 504 1.76 -16.17 -6.13
N ASN A 505 2.71 -15.32 -6.53
CA ASN A 505 2.92 -14.06 -5.85
C ASN A 505 1.81 -13.04 -6.15
N ALA A 506 1.06 -13.19 -7.24
CA ALA A 506 -0.13 -12.37 -7.48
C ALA A 506 -1.17 -12.54 -6.36
N PHE A 507 -1.42 -13.77 -5.91
CA PHE A 507 -2.34 -14.03 -4.79
C PHE A 507 -1.81 -13.46 -3.47
N LYS A 508 -0.53 -13.74 -3.15
CA LYS A 508 0.09 -13.25 -1.92
C LYS A 508 0.08 -11.72 -1.86
N THR A 509 0.53 -11.07 -2.93
CA THR A 509 0.55 -9.62 -3.04
C THR A 509 -0.86 -9.04 -2.92
N ALA A 510 -1.88 -9.68 -3.50
CA ALA A 510 -3.25 -9.18 -3.42
C ALA A 510 -3.75 -9.17 -1.97
N ILE A 511 -3.47 -10.23 -1.22
CA ILE A 511 -3.84 -10.36 0.19
C ILE A 511 -3.02 -9.40 1.07
N GLU A 512 -1.70 -9.34 0.88
CA GLU A 512 -0.81 -8.45 1.64
C GLU A 512 -1.13 -6.97 1.42
N THR A 513 -1.48 -6.57 0.20
CA THR A 513 -1.82 -5.17 -0.11
C THR A 513 -3.12 -4.74 0.61
N GLU A 514 -4.06 -5.66 0.81
CA GLU A 514 -5.27 -5.43 1.61
C GLU A 514 -4.95 -5.29 3.11
N VAL A 515 -4.04 -6.11 3.64
CA VAL A 515 -3.53 -5.94 5.01
C VAL A 515 -2.86 -4.57 5.19
N ILE A 516 -2.10 -4.12 4.17
CA ILE A 516 -1.42 -2.81 4.16
C ILE A 516 -2.43 -1.65 4.09
N GLU A 517 -3.47 -1.71 3.26
CA GLU A 517 -4.54 -0.70 3.24
C GLU A 517 -5.15 -0.49 4.63
N ARG A 518 -5.45 -1.59 5.33
CA ARG A 518 -5.97 -1.54 6.70
C ARG A 518 -4.98 -0.93 7.69
N SER A 519 -3.68 -1.19 7.52
CA SER A 519 -2.66 -0.55 8.34
C SER A 519 -2.57 0.95 8.08
N ILE A 520 -2.66 1.39 6.81
CA ILE A 520 -2.60 2.80 6.43
C ILE A 520 -3.82 3.59 6.95
N HIS A 521 -5.03 3.03 6.87
CA HIS A 521 -6.21 3.61 7.55
C HIS A 521 -6.12 3.61 9.08
N GLN A 522 -5.08 3.00 9.65
CA GLN A 522 -4.82 2.98 11.08
C GLN A 522 -3.77 4.01 11.53
N TYR A 523 -2.97 4.54 10.62
CA TYR A 523 -1.81 5.40 10.91
C TYR A 523 -2.03 6.90 10.62
N ASP A 524 -3.13 7.32 9.98
CA ASP A 524 -3.38 8.74 9.68
C ASP A 524 -4.65 9.31 10.37
N GLU A 525 -5.21 8.62 11.36
CA GLU A 525 -6.44 9.07 12.02
C GLU A 525 -6.15 9.81 13.35
N ILE A 526 -6.60 11.07 13.41
CA ILE A 526 -6.76 11.86 14.66
C ILE A 526 -8.19 11.60 15.16
N PRO A 527 -8.45 11.55 16.48
CA PRO A 527 -9.81 11.46 16.97
C PRO A 527 -10.68 12.58 16.38
N SER A 528 -11.91 12.26 16.00
CA SER A 528 -12.87 13.25 15.51
C SER A 528 -13.15 14.35 16.56
N PRO A 529 -13.54 15.56 16.14
CA PRO A 529 -13.87 16.64 17.05
C PRO A 529 -14.94 16.24 18.06
N ARG A 530 -14.67 16.43 19.36
CA ARG A 530 -15.51 15.89 20.43
C ARG A 530 -15.49 16.70 21.73
N SER A 531 -16.61 16.67 22.45
CA SER A 531 -16.77 17.17 23.82
C SER A 531 -17.22 16.03 24.76
N SER A 532 -17.24 16.27 26.07
CA SER A 532 -17.76 15.32 27.08
C SER A 532 -17.09 13.94 27.05
N HIS A 533 -15.84 13.89 26.61
CA HIS A 533 -14.96 12.71 26.57
C HIS A 533 -14.02 12.74 27.78
N THR A 534 -13.20 11.70 27.93
CA THR A 534 -12.12 11.68 28.93
C THR A 534 -10.75 11.68 28.27
N LEU A 535 -9.77 12.30 28.94
CA LEU A 535 -8.35 12.27 28.59
C LEU A 535 -7.61 11.75 29.82
N THR A 536 -6.91 10.63 29.69
CA THR A 536 -6.21 9.99 30.80
C THR A 536 -4.76 9.72 30.44
N ALA A 537 -3.85 10.00 31.36
CA ALA A 537 -2.43 9.73 31.20
C ALA A 537 -2.05 8.36 31.76
N ILE A 538 -1.33 7.56 30.98
CA ILE A 538 -0.60 6.37 31.46
C ILE A 538 0.82 6.47 30.89
N GLU A 539 1.80 6.55 31.78
CA GLU A 539 3.22 6.73 31.44
C GLU A 539 3.48 7.91 30.48
N ASN A 540 3.94 7.66 29.25
CA ASN A 540 4.22 8.66 28.22
C ASN A 540 3.12 8.75 27.14
N TYR A 541 1.94 8.18 27.40
CA TYR A 541 0.83 8.15 26.47
C TYR A 541 -0.42 8.82 27.06
N LEU A 542 -1.15 9.51 26.19
CA LEU A 542 -2.48 10.03 26.51
C LEU A 542 -3.54 9.16 25.85
N TYR A 543 -4.61 8.88 26.56
CA TYR A 543 -5.71 8.05 26.10
C TYR A 543 -7.01 8.85 26.08
N VAL A 544 -7.69 8.85 24.94
CA VAL A 544 -9.02 9.47 24.77
C VAL A 544 -10.05 8.37 24.56
N PHE A 545 -11.17 8.48 25.27
CA PHE A 545 -12.30 7.56 25.14
C PHE A 545 -13.64 8.30 25.13
N GLY A 546 -14.55 7.84 24.28
CA GLY A 546 -15.92 8.30 24.16
C GLY A 546 -16.06 9.79 23.80
N GLY A 547 -17.16 10.38 24.28
CA GLY A 547 -17.56 11.74 23.99
C GLY A 547 -18.68 11.84 22.97
N GLU A 548 -18.93 13.06 22.52
CA GLU A 548 -19.99 13.41 21.58
C GLU A 548 -19.50 14.45 20.57
N HIS A 549 -20.04 14.40 19.36
CA HIS A 549 -19.81 15.41 18.32
C HIS A 549 -21.01 16.33 18.17
N GLU A 550 -22.20 15.75 18.18
CA GLU A 550 -23.47 16.45 18.29
C GLU A 550 -23.95 16.39 19.75
N PRO A 551 -24.69 17.40 20.24
CA PRO A 551 -25.10 17.43 21.63
C PRO A 551 -25.93 16.19 21.98
N ARG A 552 -25.58 15.50 23.08
CA ARG A 552 -26.27 14.30 23.59
C ARG A 552 -26.21 13.08 22.67
N ILE A 553 -25.38 13.09 21.63
CA ILE A 553 -25.21 11.94 20.73
C ILE A 553 -23.79 11.40 20.89
N PRO A 554 -23.61 10.29 21.64
CA PRO A 554 -22.31 9.65 21.76
C PRO A 554 -21.76 9.22 20.40
N ILE A 555 -20.49 9.52 20.13
CA ILE A 555 -19.91 9.34 18.79
C ILE A 555 -19.38 7.92 18.53
N ASP A 556 -18.54 7.41 19.41
CA ASP A 556 -17.83 6.14 19.25
C ASP A 556 -17.53 5.52 20.63
N ASN A 557 -16.99 4.31 20.61
CA ASN A 557 -16.43 3.63 21.77
C ASN A 557 -14.95 3.29 21.56
N ASP A 558 -14.24 4.02 20.69
CA ASP A 558 -12.84 3.78 20.35
C ASP A 558 -11.90 4.28 21.44
N VAL A 559 -10.78 3.58 21.64
CA VAL A 559 -9.67 4.05 22.49
C VAL A 559 -8.63 4.67 21.57
N TRP A 560 -8.40 5.95 21.73
CA TRP A 560 -7.37 6.67 20.99
C TRP A 560 -6.16 6.88 21.89
N GLN A 561 -4.98 6.58 21.38
CA GLN A 561 -3.71 6.79 22.06
C GLN A 561 -2.94 7.88 21.34
N PHE A 562 -2.37 8.82 22.09
CA PHE A 562 -1.42 9.80 21.59
C PHE A 562 -0.05 9.55 22.21
N ASN A 563 0.95 9.34 21.35
CA ASN A 563 2.34 9.23 21.76
C ASN A 563 2.96 10.62 21.85
N ILE A 564 3.37 11.01 23.05
CA ILE A 564 3.94 12.32 23.34
C ILE A 564 5.32 12.49 22.70
N ALA A 565 6.12 11.42 22.63
CA ALA A 565 7.47 11.48 22.06
C ALA A 565 7.44 11.69 20.54
N ASP A 566 6.50 11.03 19.86
CA ASP A 566 6.41 11.02 18.40
C ASP A 566 5.36 12.01 17.86
N ASN A 567 4.64 12.70 18.75
CA ASN A 567 3.54 13.64 18.44
C ASN A 567 2.51 13.03 17.47
N HIS A 568 2.10 11.79 17.74
CA HIS A 568 1.30 11.00 16.81
C HIS A 568 0.11 10.32 17.48
N TRP A 569 -1.05 10.39 16.81
CA TRP A 569 -2.28 9.71 17.21
C TRP A 569 -2.34 8.31 16.63
N LYS A 570 -2.92 7.39 17.40
CA LYS A 570 -3.17 6.02 16.98
C LYS A 570 -4.50 5.54 17.57
N ARG A 571 -5.39 5.05 16.72
CA ARG A 571 -6.56 4.29 17.19
C ARG A 571 -6.11 2.90 17.66
N LEU A 572 -6.35 2.58 18.93
CA LEU A 572 -6.05 1.26 19.46
C LEU A 572 -7.13 0.26 19.05
N LEU A 573 -6.71 -0.83 18.42
CA LEU A 573 -7.61 -1.96 18.14
C LEU A 573 -7.88 -2.70 19.43
N VAL A 574 -9.14 -2.68 19.83
CA VAL A 574 -9.67 -3.57 20.85
C VAL A 574 -9.82 -4.95 20.24
N THR A 575 -9.09 -5.94 20.75
CA THR A 575 -9.07 -7.28 20.15
C THR A 575 -10.04 -8.24 20.84
N ARG A 576 -10.36 -8.02 22.13
CA ARG A 576 -11.16 -8.93 22.99
C ARG A 576 -11.83 -8.17 24.16
N GLY A 577 -12.78 -8.84 24.83
CA GLY A 577 -13.39 -8.35 26.08
C GLY A 577 -14.75 -7.65 25.95
N ASP A 578 -15.35 -7.28 27.08
CA ASP A 578 -16.67 -6.63 27.19
C ASP A 578 -16.54 -5.12 26.98
N ARG A 579 -16.53 -4.68 25.72
CA ARG A 579 -16.36 -3.26 25.36
C ARG A 579 -17.57 -2.42 25.79
N PRO A 580 -17.38 -1.24 26.39
CA PRO A 580 -18.47 -0.31 26.66
C PRO A 580 -19.15 0.19 25.38
N GLU A 581 -20.48 0.38 25.45
CA GLU A 581 -21.22 1.13 24.42
C GLU A 581 -20.75 2.59 24.33
N PRO A 582 -20.91 3.25 23.16
CA PRO A 582 -20.61 4.67 22.98
C PRO A 582 -21.26 5.52 24.08
N ARG A 583 -20.48 6.41 24.69
CA ARG A 583 -20.93 7.20 25.84
C ARG A 583 -20.29 8.58 25.95
N CYS A 584 -21.04 9.54 26.49
CA CYS A 584 -20.54 10.88 26.84
C CYS A 584 -20.80 11.21 28.32
N GLY A 585 -20.05 12.16 28.88
CA GLY A 585 -20.18 12.57 30.29
C GLY A 585 -19.83 11.46 31.29
N HIS A 586 -19.08 10.44 30.86
CA HIS A 586 -18.46 9.47 31.74
C HIS A 586 -17.17 10.06 32.33
N THR A 587 -16.58 9.39 33.30
CA THR A 587 -15.24 9.74 33.79
C THR A 587 -14.29 8.57 33.65
N ALA A 588 -12.99 8.88 33.61
CA ALA A 588 -11.95 7.88 33.54
C ALA A 588 -10.79 8.22 34.48
N ALA A 589 -10.12 7.19 34.99
CA ALA A 589 -8.93 7.31 35.81
C ALA A 589 -8.01 6.11 35.56
N ALA A 590 -6.70 6.32 35.68
CA ALA A 590 -5.70 5.28 35.50
C ALA A 590 -5.29 4.68 36.84
N VAL A 591 -5.26 3.36 36.92
CA VAL A 591 -4.59 2.61 37.99
C VAL A 591 -3.67 1.63 37.31
N GLU A 592 -2.36 1.75 37.57
CA GLU A 592 -1.31 1.00 36.87
C GLU A 592 -1.45 1.12 35.34
N HIS A 593 -1.53 -0.02 34.64
CA HIS A 593 -1.67 -0.12 33.18
C HIS A 593 -3.14 -0.26 32.73
N LYS A 594 -4.10 0.15 33.57
CA LYS A 594 -5.54 0.04 33.27
C LYS A 594 -6.26 1.38 33.30
N LEU A 595 -7.06 1.62 32.26
CA LEU A 595 -8.01 2.73 32.19
C LEU A 595 -9.36 2.29 32.72
N TYR A 596 -9.75 2.81 33.88
CA TYR A 596 -11.07 2.58 34.44
C TYR A 596 -12.03 3.65 33.96
N ILE A 597 -13.21 3.26 33.47
CA ILE A 597 -14.27 4.14 32.98
C ILE A 597 -15.57 3.84 33.72
N PHE A 598 -16.18 4.87 34.28
CA PHE A 598 -17.40 4.75 35.07
C PHE A 598 -18.53 5.65 34.55
N GLY A 599 -19.74 5.07 34.50
CA GLY A 599 -20.98 5.77 34.21
C GLY A 599 -21.04 6.45 32.84
N GLY A 600 -21.68 7.62 32.79
CA GLY A 600 -21.93 8.39 31.58
C GLY A 600 -23.34 8.22 31.01
N ARG A 601 -23.57 8.75 29.81
CA ARG A 601 -24.82 8.63 29.06
C ARG A 601 -24.61 7.84 27.77
N THR A 602 -25.45 6.84 27.52
CA THR A 602 -25.35 5.95 26.35
C THR A 602 -26.44 6.19 25.30
N LEU A 603 -27.50 6.93 25.63
CA LEU A 603 -28.64 7.21 24.77
C LEU A 603 -28.89 8.72 24.64
N VAL A 604 -29.54 9.10 23.54
CA VAL A 604 -29.90 10.49 23.22
C VAL A 604 -30.99 11.02 24.16
N ASP A 605 -31.94 10.17 24.54
CA ASP A 605 -33.02 10.54 25.44
C ASP A 605 -32.50 10.81 26.85
N MET A 606 -32.84 11.96 27.43
CA MET A 606 -32.40 12.32 28.78
C MET A 606 -32.97 11.40 29.87
N LYS A 607 -34.04 10.67 29.56
CA LYS A 607 -34.71 9.70 30.42
C LYS A 607 -34.04 8.32 30.26
N ASP A 608 -33.64 7.71 31.37
CA ASP A 608 -32.95 6.40 31.42
C ASP A 608 -31.60 6.33 30.68
N SER A 609 -30.95 7.44 30.31
CA SER A 609 -29.65 7.41 29.59
C SER A 609 -28.42 7.22 30.47
N THR A 610 -28.51 7.46 31.78
CA THR A 610 -27.35 7.37 32.68
C THR A 610 -26.97 5.93 32.99
N SER A 611 -25.67 5.64 33.06
CA SER A 611 -25.10 4.33 33.37
C SER A 611 -24.44 4.31 34.75
N ASP A 612 -24.42 3.15 35.38
CA ASP A 612 -23.69 2.78 36.60
C ASP A 612 -22.64 1.70 36.32
N GLU A 613 -22.32 1.46 35.05
CA GLU A 613 -21.35 0.43 34.67
C GLU A 613 -19.92 0.89 34.91
N LEU A 614 -19.08 -0.03 35.39
CA LEU A 614 -17.64 0.13 35.52
C LEU A 614 -16.93 -0.78 34.51
N TYR A 615 -16.01 -0.21 33.74
CA TYR A 615 -15.17 -0.93 32.80
C TYR A 615 -13.70 -0.68 33.10
N ALA A 616 -12.83 -1.64 32.82
CA ALA A 616 -11.39 -1.44 32.76
C ALA A 616 -10.85 -1.86 31.39
N TYR A 617 -10.06 -1.00 30.77
CA TYR A 617 -9.29 -1.32 29.58
C TYR A 617 -7.83 -1.52 29.96
N ASP A 618 -7.31 -2.73 29.76
CA ASP A 618 -5.90 -3.05 29.96
C ASP A 618 -5.10 -2.62 28.73
N VAL A 619 -4.17 -1.68 28.88
CA VAL A 619 -3.45 -1.11 27.73
C VAL A 619 -2.41 -2.05 27.14
N ASP A 620 -1.89 -2.99 27.94
CA ASP A 620 -0.89 -3.95 27.51
C ASP A 620 -1.56 -5.12 26.79
N LEU A 621 -2.64 -5.65 27.36
CA LEU A 621 -3.42 -6.75 26.79
C LEU A 621 -4.36 -6.28 25.67
N LYS A 622 -4.75 -5.00 25.66
CA LYS A 622 -5.74 -4.40 24.74
C LYS A 622 -7.13 -5.03 24.85
N GLU A 623 -7.52 -5.39 26.07
CA GLU A 623 -8.77 -6.07 26.38
C GLU A 623 -9.63 -5.25 27.35
N TRP A 624 -10.95 -5.38 27.22
CA TRP A 624 -11.91 -4.80 28.17
C TRP A 624 -12.40 -5.84 29.18
N GLU A 625 -12.51 -5.42 30.42
CA GLU A 625 -13.21 -6.14 31.48
C GLU A 625 -14.38 -5.29 31.99
N GLN A 626 -15.59 -5.82 31.94
CA GLN A 626 -16.75 -5.18 32.57
C GLN A 626 -16.91 -5.70 33.99
N TYR A 627 -17.06 -4.78 34.93
CA TYR A 627 -17.37 -5.05 36.32
C TYR A 627 -18.87 -4.86 36.53
N ARG A 628 -19.56 -5.93 36.90
CA ARG A 628 -21.00 -5.94 37.09
C ARG A 628 -21.34 -6.15 38.56
N LYS A 629 -22.45 -5.57 38.99
CA LYS A 629 -23.09 -5.89 40.27
C LYS A 629 -23.55 -7.35 40.23
N ILE A 630 -22.99 -8.21 41.08
CA ILE A 630 -23.26 -9.66 41.07
C ILE A 630 -24.54 -9.97 41.86
N SER A 631 -24.83 -9.19 42.91
CA SER A 631 -26.04 -9.37 43.71
C SER A 631 -26.62 -8.05 44.22
N ASP A 632 -27.92 -8.01 44.49
CA ASP A 632 -28.59 -6.84 45.07
C ASP A 632 -28.07 -6.45 46.46
N LYS A 633 -27.34 -7.35 47.14
CA LYS A 633 -26.73 -7.11 48.45
C LYS A 633 -25.39 -6.37 48.37
N GLU A 634 -24.76 -6.33 47.20
CA GLU A 634 -23.53 -5.56 47.00
C GLU A 634 -23.85 -4.07 46.96
N VAL A 635 -23.02 -3.28 47.64
CA VAL A 635 -23.11 -1.83 47.59
C VAL A 635 -22.57 -1.38 46.23
N TRP A 636 -23.33 -0.55 45.52
CA TRP A 636 -22.97 -0.10 44.16
C TRP A 636 -23.44 1.35 43.97
N PRO A 637 -22.62 2.24 43.37
CA PRO A 637 -23.03 3.62 43.16
C PRO A 637 -24.21 3.73 42.20
N GLU A 638 -25.07 4.73 42.39
CA GLU A 638 -26.19 4.97 41.48
C GLU A 638 -25.72 5.42 40.09
N LYS A 639 -26.56 5.20 39.07
CA LYS A 639 -26.37 5.66 37.68
C LYS A 639 -26.11 7.17 37.64
N ARG A 640 -25.07 7.61 36.93
CA ARG A 640 -24.66 9.02 36.91
C ARG A 640 -23.87 9.42 35.67
N SER A 641 -23.88 10.71 35.35
CA SER A 641 -23.09 11.36 34.31
C SER A 641 -22.52 12.68 34.82
N TYR A 642 -21.49 13.23 34.20
CA TYR A 642 -20.84 14.48 34.62
C TYR A 642 -20.42 14.50 36.09
N HIS A 643 -20.08 13.32 36.63
CA HIS A 643 -19.39 13.19 37.91
C HIS A 643 -17.90 13.45 37.70
N SER A 644 -17.11 13.33 38.76
CA SER A 644 -15.65 13.42 38.70
C SER A 644 -15.04 12.16 39.28
N MET A 645 -13.93 11.69 38.71
CA MET A 645 -13.22 10.49 39.19
C MET A 645 -11.72 10.73 39.21
N VAL A 646 -11.06 10.23 40.26
CA VAL A 646 -9.61 10.27 40.40
C VAL A 646 -9.11 8.96 41.02
N SER A 647 -7.86 8.60 40.73
CA SER A 647 -7.19 7.46 41.34
C SER A 647 -6.15 7.88 42.38
N SER A 648 -5.93 7.03 43.36
CA SER A 648 -4.78 7.07 44.25
C SER A 648 -4.37 5.65 44.60
N ALA A 649 -3.14 5.27 44.26
CA ALA A 649 -2.67 3.90 44.36
C ALA A 649 -3.64 2.92 43.68
N ASP A 650 -4.15 1.92 44.41
CA ASP A 650 -5.07 0.88 43.95
C ASP A 650 -6.56 1.23 44.16
N GLN A 651 -6.86 2.52 44.41
CA GLN A 651 -8.21 2.98 44.73
C GLN A 651 -8.70 4.01 43.70
N LEU A 652 -9.98 3.92 43.34
CA LEU A 652 -10.70 4.94 42.58
C LEU A 652 -11.69 5.67 43.49
N TYR A 653 -11.86 6.96 43.27
CA TYR A 653 -12.82 7.79 43.99
C TYR A 653 -13.75 8.49 43.01
N VAL A 654 -15.05 8.43 43.25
CA VAL A 654 -16.10 9.04 42.41
C VAL A 654 -16.91 10.00 43.25
N PHE A 655 -17.04 11.25 42.78
CA PHE A 655 -17.79 12.30 43.48
C PHE A 655 -18.86 12.92 42.60
N GLY A 656 -20.05 13.09 43.19
CA GLY A 656 -21.14 13.88 42.61
C GLY A 656 -21.69 13.35 41.29
N GLY A 657 -22.14 14.26 40.44
CA GLY A 657 -22.70 14.00 39.11
C GLY A 657 -24.21 14.18 39.03
N CYS A 658 -24.72 14.01 37.81
CA CYS A 658 -26.13 14.09 37.46
C CYS A 658 -26.69 12.68 37.30
N CYS A 659 -27.61 12.31 38.19
CA CYS A 659 -28.57 11.23 38.01
C CYS A 659 -29.84 11.82 37.37
N GLU A 660 -30.58 11.03 36.59
CA GLU A 660 -31.73 11.43 35.76
C GLU A 660 -32.37 12.80 36.05
N ASN A 661 -32.90 12.99 37.27
CA ASN A 661 -33.57 14.23 37.69
C ASN A 661 -32.91 14.94 38.89
N ILE A 662 -31.82 14.40 39.43
CA ILE A 662 -31.16 14.94 40.64
C ILE A 662 -29.66 15.03 40.46
N ARG A 663 -29.06 16.06 41.05
CA ARG A 663 -27.61 16.11 41.22
C ARG A 663 -27.23 15.37 42.49
N LEU A 664 -25.99 14.91 42.55
CA LEU A 664 -25.44 14.17 43.69
C LEU A 664 -24.28 14.95 44.31
N ASN A 665 -24.01 14.72 45.58
CA ASN A 665 -22.78 15.11 46.30
C ASN A 665 -22.16 13.94 47.08
N ASN A 666 -22.59 12.70 46.83
CA ASN A 666 -22.05 11.54 47.51
C ASN A 666 -20.64 11.20 47.00
N LEU A 667 -19.83 10.60 47.89
CA LEU A 667 -18.46 10.17 47.62
C LEU A 667 -18.38 8.64 47.69
N TRP A 668 -17.87 8.05 46.62
CA TRP A 668 -17.71 6.61 46.47
C TRP A 668 -16.24 6.24 46.32
N GLN A 669 -15.87 5.08 46.83
CA GLN A 669 -14.56 4.49 46.66
C GLN A 669 -14.69 3.09 46.08
N TYR A 670 -13.84 2.78 45.11
CA TYR A 670 -13.68 1.44 44.56
C TYR A 670 -12.27 0.93 44.82
N ASP A 671 -12.19 -0.26 45.41
CA ASP A 671 -10.95 -0.99 45.60
C ASP A 671 -10.70 -1.87 44.37
N THR A 672 -9.66 -1.57 43.60
CA THR A 672 -9.35 -2.31 42.36
C THR A 672 -8.81 -3.72 42.61
N GLY A 673 -8.21 -3.97 43.78
CA GLY A 673 -7.69 -5.29 44.17
C GLY A 673 -8.80 -6.23 44.64
N ASN A 674 -9.65 -5.76 45.55
CA ASN A 674 -10.79 -6.53 46.07
C ASN A 674 -12.02 -6.49 45.17
N LYS A 675 -12.05 -5.57 44.18
CA LYS A 675 -13.16 -5.34 43.25
C LYS A 675 -14.48 -4.97 43.94
N GLN A 676 -14.40 -4.15 44.99
CA GLN A 676 -15.56 -3.79 45.82
C GLN A 676 -15.74 -2.28 45.94
N TRP A 677 -17.00 -1.84 45.90
CA TRP A 677 -17.39 -0.46 46.17
C TRP A 677 -17.70 -0.25 47.65
N ARG A 678 -17.41 0.94 48.16
CA ARG A 678 -17.91 1.45 49.43
C ARG A 678 -18.27 2.92 49.32
N GLN A 679 -19.32 3.33 50.01
CA GLN A 679 -19.67 4.74 50.14
C GLN A 679 -18.89 5.35 51.31
N LEU A 680 -18.27 6.51 51.08
CA LEU A 680 -17.59 7.29 52.12
C LEU A 680 -18.55 8.32 52.73
N ALA A 681 -18.11 9.01 53.78
CA ALA A 681 -18.93 10.02 54.44
C ALA A 681 -19.35 11.10 53.45
N SER A 682 -20.66 11.33 53.32
CA SER A 682 -21.21 12.40 52.51
C SER A 682 -20.91 13.78 53.13
N PRO A 683 -20.68 14.81 52.31
CA PRO A 683 -20.54 16.17 52.80
C PRO A 683 -21.87 16.71 53.34
N ASN A 684 -21.81 17.80 54.10
CA ASN A 684 -22.99 18.57 54.48
C ASN A 684 -23.54 19.27 53.24
N SER A 685 -24.75 18.92 52.79
CA SER A 685 -25.39 19.50 51.60
C SER A 685 -25.59 21.02 51.67
N GLN A 686 -25.56 21.65 52.86
CA GLN A 686 -25.59 23.12 52.97
C GLN A 686 -24.24 23.78 52.67
N GLU A 687 -23.14 23.06 52.92
CA GLU A 687 -21.77 23.58 52.76
C GLU A 687 -21.17 23.17 51.40
N LEU A 688 -21.50 21.97 50.92
CA LEU A 688 -21.11 21.46 49.60
C LEU A 688 -22.34 20.86 48.90
N VAL A 689 -22.99 21.71 48.11
CA VAL A 689 -24.23 21.38 47.38
C VAL A 689 -24.02 20.32 46.30
N GLU A 690 -25.11 19.65 45.92
CA GLU A 690 -25.17 18.67 44.85
C GLU A 690 -24.81 19.29 43.48
N ARG A 691 -23.89 18.64 42.75
CA ARG A 691 -23.29 19.23 41.54
C ARG A 691 -22.89 18.22 40.48
N GLY A 692 -22.72 18.71 39.26
CA GLY A 692 -22.09 17.99 38.16
C GLY A 692 -21.05 18.88 37.46
N GLY A 693 -20.12 18.28 36.73
CA GLY A 693 -19.06 18.98 36.01
C GLY A 693 -18.04 19.69 36.92
N CYS A 694 -17.86 19.20 38.15
CA CYS A 694 -16.83 19.70 39.07
C CYS A 694 -15.44 19.07 38.79
N ALA A 695 -14.41 19.60 39.44
CA ALA A 695 -13.12 18.92 39.53
C ALA A 695 -13.03 18.03 40.77
N LEU A 696 -12.32 16.91 40.64
CA LEU A 696 -11.92 16.07 41.76
C LEU A 696 -10.44 15.73 41.61
N VAL A 697 -9.64 16.09 42.61
CA VAL A 697 -8.18 15.93 42.56
C VAL A 697 -7.67 15.28 43.84
N TYR A 698 -6.81 14.28 43.72
CA TYR A 698 -6.09 13.71 44.86
C TYR A 698 -4.78 14.48 45.09
N LEU A 699 -4.59 14.98 46.30
CA LEU A 699 -3.36 15.67 46.70
C LEU A 699 -3.17 15.60 48.22
N ASN A 700 -1.95 15.24 48.66
CA ASN A 700 -1.54 15.19 50.07
C ASN A 700 -2.47 14.36 50.97
N SER A 701 -2.87 13.16 50.51
CA SER A 701 -3.79 12.27 51.22
C SER A 701 -5.21 12.82 51.43
N ALA A 702 -5.59 13.84 50.67
CA ALA A 702 -6.94 14.39 50.64
C ALA A 702 -7.50 14.42 49.21
N LEU A 703 -8.83 14.34 49.10
CA LEU A 703 -9.57 14.54 47.86
C LEU A 703 -10.13 15.95 47.85
N TRP A 704 -9.83 16.71 46.80
CA TRP A 704 -10.20 18.10 46.65
C TRP A 704 -11.30 18.23 45.61
N VAL A 705 -12.39 18.90 45.98
CA VAL A 705 -13.53 19.20 45.10
C VAL A 705 -13.62 20.71 44.94
N PHE A 706 -13.75 21.18 43.70
CA PHE A 706 -13.97 22.59 43.43
C PHE A 706 -14.77 22.82 42.15
N GLY A 707 -15.53 23.92 42.16
CA GLY A 707 -16.41 24.31 41.05
C GLY A 707 -17.55 23.33 40.80
N GLY A 708 -18.09 23.39 39.59
CA GLY A 708 -19.22 22.57 39.13
C GLY A 708 -20.49 23.39 38.92
N PHE A 709 -21.60 22.69 38.67
CA PHE A 709 -22.87 23.32 38.34
C PHE A 709 -24.01 22.70 39.16
N CYS A 710 -24.87 23.54 39.75
CA CYS A 710 -26.09 23.14 40.47
C CYS A 710 -27.36 23.87 39.99
N GLY A 711 -27.33 24.43 38.78
CA GLY A 711 -28.31 25.41 38.29
C GLY A 711 -27.68 26.80 38.10
N THR A 712 -26.56 27.03 38.80
CA THR A 712 -25.57 28.09 38.54
C THR A 712 -24.18 27.50 38.74
N GLU A 713 -23.17 28.19 38.21
CA GLU A 713 -21.77 27.86 38.30
C GLU A 713 -21.29 28.08 39.73
N LEU A 714 -20.57 27.10 40.25
CA LEU A 714 -20.06 27.07 41.61
C LEU A 714 -18.60 27.50 41.65
N ASN A 715 -18.19 28.01 42.81
CA ASN A 715 -16.84 28.54 43.03
C ASN A 715 -16.19 28.12 44.35
N ASP A 716 -16.89 27.28 45.11
CA ASP A 716 -16.47 26.76 46.39
C ASP A 716 -15.38 25.69 46.25
N ILE A 717 -14.60 25.53 47.31
CA ILE A 717 -13.51 24.56 47.43
C ILE A 717 -13.71 23.78 48.73
N ALA A 718 -13.63 22.45 48.65
CA ALA A 718 -13.66 21.57 49.82
C ALA A 718 -12.64 20.44 49.68
N SER A 719 -12.20 19.92 50.82
CA SER A 719 -11.31 18.76 50.90
C SER A 719 -11.94 17.66 51.75
N PHE A 720 -11.67 16.41 51.39
CA PHE A 720 -11.97 15.23 52.19
C PHE A 720 -10.67 14.55 52.58
N ASP A 721 -10.33 14.58 53.87
CA ASP A 721 -9.14 13.93 54.40
C ASP A 721 -9.39 12.41 54.48
N LEU A 722 -8.56 11.62 53.79
CA LEU A 722 -8.72 10.16 53.72
C LEU A 722 -8.29 9.45 55.01
N VAL A 723 -7.51 10.11 55.87
CA VAL A 723 -7.04 9.60 57.16
C VAL A 723 -8.10 9.82 58.23
N THR A 724 -8.63 11.03 58.35
CA THR A 724 -9.66 11.37 59.36
C THR A 724 -11.08 11.06 58.89
N GLN A 725 -11.28 10.83 57.59
CA GLN A 725 -12.59 10.63 56.95
C GLN A 725 -13.57 11.78 57.19
N SER A 726 -13.06 13.01 57.17
CA SER A 726 -13.86 14.21 57.42
C SER A 726 -13.71 15.24 56.31
N TRP A 727 -14.79 15.96 56.04
CA TRP A 727 -14.82 17.09 55.12
C TRP A 727 -14.37 18.39 55.80
N THR A 728 -13.55 19.17 55.09
CA THR A 728 -13.24 20.57 55.41
C THR A 728 -13.77 21.46 54.30
N TYR A 729 -14.43 22.56 54.66
CA TYR A 729 -15.01 23.54 53.73
C TYR A 729 -14.24 24.85 53.81
N LEU A 730 -13.71 25.31 52.68
CA LEU A 730 -12.79 26.45 52.62
C LEU A 730 -13.52 27.72 52.21
N LYS A 731 -14.29 28.29 53.14
CA LYS A 731 -15.13 29.48 52.85
C LYS A 731 -14.31 30.71 52.44
N ASP A 732 -13.06 30.81 52.89
CA ASP A 732 -12.17 31.93 52.61
C ASP A 732 -11.42 31.81 51.26
N ALA A 733 -11.56 30.68 50.56
CA ALA A 733 -10.90 30.44 49.28
C ALA A 733 -11.93 30.08 48.21
N GLN A 734 -12.00 30.89 47.15
CA GLN A 734 -12.90 30.67 46.03
C GLN A 734 -12.13 30.79 44.72
N ILE A 735 -12.64 30.09 43.71
CA ILE A 735 -12.25 30.30 42.32
C ILE A 735 -13.22 31.28 41.65
N SER A 736 -13.00 31.62 40.39
CA SER A 736 -14.10 32.17 39.59
C SER A 736 -15.17 31.07 39.36
N PRO A 737 -16.48 31.36 39.46
CA PRO A 737 -17.53 30.39 39.16
C PRO A 737 -17.34 29.71 37.80
N ARG A 738 -17.28 28.36 37.79
CA ARG A 738 -17.22 27.60 36.54
C ARG A 738 -17.55 26.12 36.68
N SER A 739 -17.90 25.50 35.55
CA SER A 739 -18.10 24.05 35.42
C SER A 739 -17.47 23.50 34.13
N VAL A 740 -17.47 22.17 33.98
CA VAL A 740 -17.06 21.45 32.75
C VAL A 740 -15.71 21.89 32.17
N PHE A 741 -14.75 22.19 33.04
CA PHE A 741 -13.38 22.56 32.72
C PHE A 741 -12.45 21.35 32.77
N ALA A 742 -11.32 21.42 32.07
CA ALA A 742 -10.25 20.44 32.24
C ALA A 742 -9.49 20.70 33.54
N TYR A 743 -9.12 19.64 34.27
CA TYR A 743 -8.41 19.76 35.54
C TYR A 743 -7.34 18.68 35.72
N GLY A 744 -6.43 18.90 36.66
CA GLY A 744 -5.36 17.96 37.01
C GLY A 744 -4.55 18.41 38.22
N CYS A 745 -3.51 17.65 38.54
CA CYS A 745 -2.56 17.99 39.60
C CYS A 745 -1.13 17.88 39.08
N LEU A 746 -0.33 18.92 39.29
CA LEU A 746 1.05 18.98 38.83
C LEU A 746 1.92 19.58 39.94
N ASN A 747 2.99 18.89 40.32
CA ASN A 747 3.97 19.39 41.30
C ASN A 747 3.36 19.92 42.62
N GLY A 748 2.29 19.28 43.10
CA GLY A 748 1.59 19.66 44.32
C GLY A 748 0.64 20.86 44.19
N VAL A 749 0.34 21.28 42.96
CA VAL A 749 -0.60 22.35 42.64
C VAL A 749 -1.76 21.77 41.83
N MET A 750 -3.00 22.09 42.22
CA MET A 750 -4.17 21.72 41.43
C MET A 750 -4.40 22.75 40.34
N ILE A 751 -4.75 22.28 39.15
CA ILE A 751 -4.85 23.09 37.92
C ILE A 751 -6.26 22.94 37.36
N GLY A 752 -6.86 24.03 36.91
CA GLY A 752 -8.06 24.05 36.07
C GLY A 752 -7.84 24.95 34.85
N HIS A 753 -8.35 24.56 33.68
CA HIS A 753 -8.29 25.35 32.46
C HIS A 753 -9.66 25.51 31.83
N GLY A 754 -10.00 26.74 31.45
CA GLY A 754 -11.24 27.07 30.75
C GLY A 754 -12.50 26.72 31.54
N GLY A 755 -13.54 26.24 30.85
CA GLY A 755 -14.83 25.88 31.44
C GLY A 755 -15.93 26.89 31.19
N GLU A 756 -17.16 26.49 31.48
CA GLU A 756 -18.36 27.32 31.32
C GLU A 756 -18.55 28.20 32.57
N GLN A 757 -18.64 29.52 32.37
CA GLN A 757 -18.85 30.53 33.42
C GLN A 757 -20.29 31.04 33.46
N ASP A 758 -20.94 31.11 32.30
CA ASP A 758 -22.36 31.43 32.16
C ASP A 758 -23.00 30.38 31.25
N PRO A 759 -24.00 29.61 31.70
CA PRO A 759 -24.48 28.46 30.99
C PRO A 759 -25.48 28.86 29.89
N SER A 760 -25.46 28.14 28.78
CA SER A 760 -26.42 28.39 27.70
C SER A 760 -27.88 28.25 28.17
N GLU A 761 -28.78 29.13 27.69
CA GLU A 761 -30.23 28.95 27.85
C GLU A 761 -30.74 27.63 27.22
N LEU A 762 -30.02 27.11 26.22
CA LEU A 762 -30.27 25.81 25.59
C LEU A 762 -29.68 24.63 26.38
N GLY A 763 -29.05 24.91 27.53
CA GLY A 763 -28.29 23.96 28.33
C GLY A 763 -27.25 23.24 27.49
N HIS A 764 -27.14 21.92 27.69
CA HIS A 764 -26.19 21.07 26.96
C HIS A 764 -26.32 21.11 25.42
N ALA A 765 -27.41 21.65 24.85
CA ALA A 765 -27.55 21.80 23.39
C ALA A 765 -26.86 23.04 22.81
N GLY A 766 -26.51 24.03 23.64
CA GLY A 766 -25.86 25.27 23.23
C GLY A 766 -24.49 25.47 23.86
N ALA A 767 -23.77 26.48 23.38
CA ALA A 767 -22.56 26.98 24.02
C ALA A 767 -22.91 28.09 25.01
N GLY A 768 -22.34 28.03 26.21
CA GLY A 768 -22.32 29.14 27.16
C GLY A 768 -21.12 30.07 26.95
N GLU A 769 -20.94 31.01 27.88
CA GLU A 769 -19.70 31.79 27.93
C GLU A 769 -18.59 30.95 28.57
N PHE A 770 -17.52 30.72 27.80
CA PHE A 770 -16.37 29.94 28.23
C PHE A 770 -15.19 30.82 28.65
N ALA A 771 -14.47 30.36 29.67
CA ALA A 771 -13.18 30.89 30.06
C ALA A 771 -12.03 30.31 29.22
N ASP A 772 -10.88 30.99 29.21
CA ASP A 772 -9.61 30.54 28.62
C ASP A 772 -8.41 30.73 29.56
N ASP A 773 -8.65 31.11 30.81
CA ASP A 773 -7.63 31.24 31.85
C ASP A 773 -7.29 29.90 32.51
N VAL A 774 -6.15 29.89 33.21
CA VAL A 774 -5.73 28.79 34.08
C VAL A 774 -5.87 29.20 35.54
N ILE A 775 -6.55 28.36 36.32
CA ILE A 775 -6.62 28.49 37.78
C ILE A 775 -5.59 27.56 38.40
N LEU A 776 -4.75 28.11 39.27
CA LEU A 776 -3.81 27.37 40.11
C LEU A 776 -4.28 27.45 41.55
N ILE A 777 -4.38 26.30 42.21
CA ILE A 777 -4.86 26.16 43.57
C ILE A 777 -3.81 25.41 44.38
N GLN A 778 -3.18 26.09 45.34
CA GLN A 778 -2.11 25.53 46.17
C GLN A 778 -2.57 25.42 47.63
N PRO A 779 -2.66 24.20 48.19
CA PRO A 779 -2.88 24.01 49.62
C PRO A 779 -1.68 24.51 50.45
N THR A 780 -1.95 25.22 51.53
CA THR A 780 -0.97 25.73 52.50
C THR A 780 -1.37 25.30 53.91
N LYS A 781 -0.39 24.92 54.73
CA LYS A 781 -0.63 24.45 56.11
C LYS A 781 -0.35 25.50 57.20
N GLU A 782 0.00 26.74 56.84
CA GLU A 782 0.27 27.80 57.81
C GLU A 782 -1.06 28.32 58.42
N ASN A 783 -1.34 27.91 59.67
CA ASN A 783 -2.53 28.28 60.48
C ASN A 783 -3.88 27.70 60.00
N GLY A 784 -3.94 26.38 59.83
CA GLY A 784 -5.15 25.64 59.38
C GLY A 784 -5.04 25.21 57.92
N GLU A 785 -6.04 24.48 57.41
CA GLU A 785 -6.14 24.24 55.96
C GLU A 785 -6.50 25.57 55.28
N ARG A 786 -5.53 26.17 54.58
CA ARG A 786 -5.73 27.36 53.76
C ARG A 786 -5.33 27.06 52.33
N VAL A 787 -5.88 27.80 51.39
CA VAL A 787 -5.57 27.63 49.97
C VAL A 787 -5.24 28.98 49.36
N GLN A 788 -4.20 29.02 48.54
CA GLN A 788 -3.90 30.16 47.68
C GLN A 788 -4.40 29.86 46.27
N THR A 789 -5.24 30.74 45.75
CA THR A 789 -5.71 30.67 44.36
C THR A 789 -5.01 31.74 43.53
N LYS A 790 -4.58 31.37 42.32
CA LYS A 790 -3.98 32.28 41.34
C LYS A 790 -4.62 32.06 39.99
N HIS A 791 -5.08 33.14 39.37
CA HIS A 791 -5.54 33.16 37.99
C HIS A 791 -4.39 33.56 37.08
N VAL A 792 -4.20 32.82 36.01
CA VAL A 792 -3.18 33.07 35.00
C VAL A 792 -3.90 33.24 33.66
N GLU A 793 -3.91 34.48 33.19
CA GLU A 793 -4.35 34.82 31.84
C GLU A 793 -3.17 34.74 30.88
N PHE A 794 -3.42 34.23 29.67
CA PHE A 794 -2.39 34.19 28.63
C PHE A 794 -2.46 35.44 27.75
N GLU A 795 -1.31 35.98 27.33
CA GLU A 795 -1.27 37.09 26.35
C GLU A 795 -1.91 36.71 25.00
N LYS A 796 -1.93 35.40 24.68
CA LYS A 796 -2.66 34.80 23.56
C LYS A 796 -3.43 33.59 24.06
N PRO A 797 -4.73 33.43 23.72
CA PRO A 797 -5.52 32.30 24.18
C PRO A 797 -4.90 30.96 23.75
N VAL A 798 -4.47 30.15 24.71
CA VAL A 798 -3.91 28.82 24.44
C VAL A 798 -5.08 27.86 24.25
N GLY A 799 -5.38 27.53 23.00
CA GLY A 799 -6.57 26.76 22.64
C GLY A 799 -7.88 27.55 22.59
N GLY A 800 -7.91 28.80 23.04
CA GLY A 800 -9.13 29.63 22.99
C GLY A 800 -10.19 29.23 24.02
N LYS A 801 -11.27 30.02 24.05
CA LYS A 801 -12.40 29.87 24.98
C LYS A 801 -13.17 28.59 24.67
N ARG A 802 -13.10 27.62 25.58
CA ARG A 802 -13.79 26.33 25.44
C ARG A 802 -14.18 25.73 26.78
N GLY A 803 -15.22 24.90 26.75
CA GLY A 803 -15.68 24.06 27.87
C GLY A 803 -15.83 22.62 27.42
N TRP A 804 -16.31 21.74 28.31
CA TRP A 804 -16.63 20.34 28.00
C TRP A 804 -15.45 19.53 27.43
N HIS A 805 -14.23 19.92 27.79
CA HIS A 805 -12.97 19.30 27.34
C HIS A 805 -12.31 18.56 28.50
N ALA A 806 -11.37 17.68 28.18
CA ALA A 806 -10.67 16.87 29.16
C ALA A 806 -9.19 17.26 29.26
N GLY A 807 -8.64 17.09 30.47
CA GLY A 807 -7.25 17.40 30.79
C GLY A 807 -6.55 16.22 31.46
N ALA A 808 -5.25 16.11 31.23
CA ALA A 808 -4.39 15.13 31.88
C ALA A 808 -3.00 15.73 32.16
N THR A 809 -2.35 15.25 33.22
CA THR A 809 -1.03 15.75 33.64
C THR A 809 0.03 14.68 33.46
N ILE A 810 1.16 15.03 32.84
CA ILE A 810 2.32 14.17 32.68
C ILE A 810 3.58 15.00 32.94
N LYS A 811 4.43 14.55 33.86
CA LYS A 811 5.69 15.23 34.24
C LYS A 811 5.44 16.69 34.67
N ASN A 812 5.84 17.67 33.85
CA ASN A 812 5.67 19.12 34.08
C ASN A 812 4.68 19.77 33.10
N THR A 813 3.84 18.96 32.45
CA THR A 813 2.98 19.42 31.36
C THR A 813 1.53 19.04 31.63
N PHE A 814 0.62 20.00 31.43
CA PHE A 814 -0.82 19.78 31.44
C PHE A 814 -1.35 19.77 30.01
N TYR A 815 -1.87 18.61 29.59
CA TYR A 815 -2.40 18.40 28.25
C TYR A 815 -3.92 18.57 28.25
N VAL A 816 -4.44 19.21 27.21
CA VAL A 816 -5.87 19.45 27.01
C VAL A 816 -6.27 19.04 25.61
N PHE A 817 -7.36 18.26 25.52
CA PHE A 817 -7.88 17.76 24.25
C PHE A 817 -9.36 18.10 24.07
N GLY A 818 -9.73 18.45 22.83
CA GLY A 818 -11.11 18.62 22.39
C GLY A 818 -11.88 19.74 23.10
N GLY A 819 -13.20 19.59 23.18
CA GLY A 819 -14.12 20.55 23.81
C GLY A 819 -15.14 21.16 22.87
N ASN A 820 -15.99 22.01 23.44
CA ASN A 820 -16.96 22.86 22.75
C ASN A 820 -16.51 24.33 22.81
N THR A 821 -16.52 25.04 21.69
CA THR A 821 -16.17 26.48 21.62
C THR A 821 -17.38 27.37 21.81
N SER A 822 -17.16 28.68 22.00
CA SER A 822 -18.24 29.68 22.11
C SER A 822 -19.16 29.74 20.90
N GLU A 823 -18.70 29.28 19.73
CA GLU A 823 -19.49 29.12 18.50
C GLU A 823 -20.33 27.82 18.49
N ASN A 824 -20.30 27.05 19.58
CA ASN A 824 -20.93 25.72 19.70
C ASN A 824 -20.34 24.67 18.74
N GLU A 825 -19.05 24.81 18.40
CA GLU A 825 -18.32 23.87 17.58
C GLU A 825 -17.48 22.91 18.44
N ARG A 826 -17.51 21.62 18.10
CA ARG A 826 -16.63 20.63 18.71
C ARG A 826 -15.29 20.66 18.00
N VAL A 827 -14.21 20.54 18.76
CA VAL A 827 -12.83 20.56 18.25
C VAL A 827 -12.09 19.25 18.56
N ASN A 828 -11.02 18.97 17.79
CA ASN A 828 -10.08 17.86 18.02
C ASN A 828 -8.64 18.36 18.21
N SER A 829 -8.46 19.63 18.60
CA SER A 829 -7.13 20.16 18.91
C SER A 829 -6.61 19.57 20.23
N LEU A 830 -5.36 19.10 20.22
CA LEU A 830 -4.56 18.81 21.41
C LEU A 830 -3.58 19.96 21.62
N PHE A 831 -3.49 20.48 22.84
CA PHE A 831 -2.47 21.45 23.22
C PHE A 831 -1.94 21.15 24.62
N ALA A 832 -0.79 21.74 24.93
CA ALA A 832 -0.07 21.51 26.18
C ALA A 832 0.28 22.84 26.85
N ILE A 833 0.16 22.88 28.16
CA ILE A 833 0.56 24.01 29.02
C ILE A 833 1.74 23.52 29.85
N GLU A 834 2.92 24.06 29.57
CA GLU A 834 4.15 23.74 30.28
C GLU A 834 4.37 24.69 31.46
N PHE A 835 4.74 24.13 32.61
CA PHE A 835 5.05 24.88 33.81
C PHE A 835 6.57 24.85 34.05
N HIS A 836 7.20 26.02 34.00
CA HIS A 836 8.64 26.21 34.22
C HIS A 836 8.97 26.64 35.65
#